data_AF-A0A520T9P0-F1
#
_entry.id   AF-A0A520T9P0-F1
#
_cell.length_a   1.000
_cell.length_b   1.000
_cell.length_c   1.000
_cell.angle_alpha   90.00
_cell.angle_beta   90.00
_cell.angle_gamma   90.00
#
_symmetry.space_group_name_H-M   'P 1'
#
loop_
_entity.id
_entity.type
_entity.pdbx_description
1 polymer ?
#
loop_
_entity_poly.entity_id
_entity_poly.type
_entity_poly.pdbx_seq_one_letter_code
_entity_poly.pdbx_strand_id
1 'polypeptide(L)'
;MTDFSSISTHLIVTSGVLAVLFLAFLAIFFVPGFIHFRRLTNIHSSLESIKQGSSPNEFKKVFDHDKQLKHLWEEYQDTLHEQREERDGQMKLVAVRSTVAAANYFSDQFLVDSRLRTEFFKHLPGIFTGLGIIGTFSGLIDGLRQFKISDDATQVRDSLGFLMNSVGEAFLISAAAIGAAMFVTLLEKMLLAALYRKTESISHTIDAHFDGGAGEEYLSRLVSASESSASQTKILKDALVQELGDILRELTQTQISTGQELNNQLAKHIQDAAAMQMQAASQDNTNLAQAIADSIKEGLQDPLGKIADSVKTASGEQSSSAVKMLNDVMLSFSQRLNDLFGGQIEGINQLNAKTAQSMQNAVDALTSLVSKLEESGKKTADDMASQMLAAIKSMEERQADINSQTQEFVNQIRKLVEASQSETQSKLQDTLEALGQQMSDILNNLGKKQEEISEAGNERERNLADNTGKAVGLMTSSVESVVKEIAEASKTMAASVTALSSTTAASIDKMNQGAATLNSAASNFAAAGDKVSSVIQQTATVSEKLSTLSGSLTSSSGALQDAMMDYRAQREAVRDLLTEVRAVVENAKRDASLSGEILQRIEASTAKLGQAQLAADEYLDGVSQVLADSSEVFRDSVVSTLSKVNHDFHTKLNSAVGLLSIAVQELEVTLGSLAPAKR
;
A
#
# COMPACT_ATOMS: atom_id res chain seq x y z
N MET A 1 68.26 9.91 21.73
CA MET A 1 67.57 11.21 21.64
C MET A 1 67.69 11.65 20.19
N THR A 2 66.58 11.77 19.48
CA THR A 2 66.55 12.25 18.09
C THR A 2 66.75 13.76 18.08
N ASP A 3 67.64 14.24 17.21
CA ASP A 3 67.98 15.65 17.12
C ASP A 3 66.87 16.40 16.35
N PHE A 4 65.91 16.99 17.07
CA PHE A 4 64.77 17.70 16.48
C PHE A 4 65.17 19.02 15.79
N SER A 5 66.47 19.36 15.77
CA SER A 5 67.02 20.60 15.22
C SER A 5 67.17 20.63 13.69
N SER A 6 67.13 19.47 13.02
CA SER A 6 67.29 19.35 11.56
C SER A 6 66.00 19.09 10.77
N ILE A 7 64.87 18.84 11.44
CA ILE A 7 63.60 18.52 10.78
C ILE A 7 62.98 19.81 10.25
N SER A 8 62.60 19.82 8.97
CA SER A 8 61.98 21.00 8.36
C SER A 8 60.66 21.39 9.05
N THR A 9 60.42 22.70 9.19
CA THR A 9 59.28 23.24 9.95
C THR A 9 57.93 22.72 9.46
N HIS A 10 57.79 22.45 8.15
CA HIS A 10 56.54 21.96 7.59
C HIS A 10 56.25 20.49 7.97
N LEU A 11 57.28 19.63 8.10
CA LEU A 11 57.12 18.24 8.56
C LEU A 11 56.75 18.16 10.04
N ILE A 12 57.27 19.08 10.86
CA ILE A 12 56.88 19.23 12.26
C ILE A 12 55.41 19.66 12.37
N VAL A 13 54.98 20.62 11.54
CA VAL A 13 53.58 21.10 11.51
C VAL A 13 52.61 20.00 11.07
N THR A 14 52.88 19.27 9.98
CA THR A 14 52.00 18.18 9.54
C THR A 14 51.93 17.05 10.56
N SER A 15 53.05 16.65 11.14
CA SER A 15 53.10 15.65 12.23
C SER A 15 52.34 16.11 13.47
N GLY A 16 52.45 17.39 13.84
CA GLY A 16 51.70 17.99 14.94
C GLY A 16 50.18 17.99 14.69
N VAL A 17 49.73 18.34 13.48
CA VAL A 17 48.32 18.29 13.10
C VAL A 17 47.79 16.84 13.13
N LEU A 18 48.55 15.88 12.61
CA LEU A 18 48.20 14.45 12.66
C LEU A 18 48.05 13.96 14.12
N ALA A 19 48.99 14.33 15.01
CA ALA A 19 48.93 13.99 16.42
C ALA A 19 47.73 14.64 17.14
N VAL A 20 47.44 15.91 16.85
CA VAL A 20 46.28 16.63 17.40
C VAL A 20 44.96 16.00 16.94
N LEU A 21 44.82 15.64 15.65
CA LEU A 21 43.64 14.94 15.14
C LEU A 21 43.47 13.56 15.77
N PHE A 22 44.56 12.85 16.03
CA PHE A 22 44.52 11.54 16.69
C PHE A 22 44.10 11.64 18.16
N LEU A 23 44.65 12.62 18.89
CA LEU A 23 44.22 12.90 20.27
C LEU A 23 42.77 13.40 20.33
N ALA A 24 42.33 14.20 19.35
CA ALA A 24 40.94 14.63 19.23
C ALA A 24 39.99 13.44 18.97
N PHE A 25 40.37 12.49 18.11
CA PHE A 25 39.61 11.24 17.93
C PHE A 25 39.50 10.46 19.24
N LEU A 26 40.60 10.28 19.98
CA LEU A 26 40.57 9.57 21.25
C LEU A 26 39.69 10.27 22.29
N ALA A 27 39.81 11.59 22.44
CA ALA A 27 39.11 12.37 23.46
C ALA A 27 37.63 12.66 23.14
N ILE A 28 37.27 12.88 21.87
CA ILE A 28 35.94 13.34 21.45
C ILE A 28 35.07 12.17 20.97
N PHE A 29 35.66 11.15 20.34
CA PHE A 29 34.92 10.00 19.79
C PHE A 29 35.12 8.73 20.63
N PHE A 30 36.36 8.25 20.76
CA PHE A 30 36.61 6.92 21.31
C PHE A 30 36.28 6.81 22.80
N VAL A 31 36.76 7.73 23.64
CA VAL A 31 36.48 7.72 25.08
C VAL A 31 34.98 7.93 25.37
N PRO A 32 34.29 8.94 24.80
CA PRO A 32 32.85 9.10 25.00
C PRO A 32 32.04 7.92 24.46
N GLY A 33 32.41 7.35 23.30
CA GLY A 33 31.76 6.17 22.74
C GLY A 33 31.96 4.91 23.59
N PHE A 34 33.13 4.70 24.17
CA PHE A 34 33.38 3.59 25.10
C PHE A 34 32.63 3.75 26.43
N ILE A 35 32.56 4.98 26.96
CA ILE A 35 31.73 5.29 28.14
C ILE A 35 30.25 5.03 27.82
N HIS A 36 29.78 5.43 26.63
CA HIS A 36 28.41 5.18 26.19
C HIS A 36 28.13 3.69 25.99
N PHE A 37 29.07 2.92 25.43
CA PHE A 37 28.97 1.46 25.32
C PHE A 37 28.82 0.79 26.68
N ARG A 38 29.59 1.21 27.69
CA ARG A 38 29.41 0.74 29.07
C ARG A 38 28.06 1.14 29.65
N ARG A 39 27.54 2.34 29.34
CA ARG A 39 26.21 2.79 29.77
C ARG A 39 25.10 1.94 29.17
N LEU A 40 25.10 1.71 27.84
CA LEU A 40 24.14 0.83 27.18
C LEU A 40 24.25 -0.63 27.69
N THR A 41 25.46 -1.10 28.00
CA THR A 41 25.67 -2.43 28.61
C THR A 41 25.02 -2.54 29.99
N ASN A 42 25.20 -1.53 30.85
CA ASN A 42 24.56 -1.49 32.17
C ASN A 42 23.02 -1.38 32.06
N ILE A 43 22.51 -0.56 31.13
CA ILE A 43 21.07 -0.41 30.86
C ILE A 43 20.47 -1.74 30.43
N HIS A 44 21.06 -2.41 29.43
CA HIS A 44 20.61 -3.73 28.98
C HIS A 44 20.58 -4.77 30.11
N SER A 45 21.66 -4.87 30.88
CA SER A 45 21.71 -5.80 32.03
C SER A 45 20.69 -5.46 33.12
N SER A 46 20.29 -4.19 33.23
CA SER A 46 19.23 -3.77 34.14
C SER A 46 17.85 -4.15 33.59
N LEU A 47 17.61 -3.96 32.29
CA LEU A 47 16.39 -4.37 31.59
C LEU A 47 16.17 -5.89 31.64
N GLU A 48 17.22 -6.69 31.42
CA GLU A 48 17.19 -8.16 31.56
C GLU A 48 16.89 -8.62 33.01
N SER A 49 17.10 -7.77 34.01
CA SER A 49 16.81 -8.08 35.42
C SER A 49 15.38 -7.74 35.85
N ILE A 50 14.63 -7.01 35.02
CA ILE A 50 13.21 -6.72 35.25
C ILE A 50 12.40 -8.00 35.01
N LYS A 51 11.32 -8.19 35.77
CA LYS A 51 10.43 -9.34 35.58
C LYS A 51 9.38 -9.03 34.53
N GLN A 52 9.00 -10.04 33.75
CA GLN A 52 7.88 -9.92 32.82
C GLN A 52 6.59 -9.56 33.58
N GLY A 53 5.85 -8.56 33.09
CA GLY A 53 4.68 -7.99 33.79
C GLY A 53 4.99 -6.91 34.85
N SER A 54 6.25 -6.49 35.03
CA SER A 54 6.60 -5.33 35.85
C SER A 54 6.03 -4.01 35.28
N SER A 55 5.74 -3.05 36.16
CA SER A 55 5.18 -1.75 35.74
C SER A 55 6.16 -0.91 34.89
N PRO A 56 5.68 -0.09 33.93
CA PRO A 56 6.53 0.83 33.14
C PRO A 56 7.41 1.78 33.99
N ASN A 57 7.03 2.06 35.23
CA ASN A 57 7.81 2.88 36.16
C ASN A 57 9.10 2.21 36.66
N GLU A 58 9.27 0.89 36.51
CA GLU A 58 10.55 0.23 36.83
C GLU A 58 11.59 0.48 35.74
N PHE A 59 11.17 0.41 34.47
CA PHE A 59 11.98 0.75 33.31
C PHE A 59 12.43 2.22 33.35
N LYS A 60 11.56 3.15 33.74
CA LYS A 60 11.89 4.57 33.88
C LYS A 60 13.12 4.83 34.76
N LYS A 61 13.29 4.08 35.86
CA LYS A 61 14.45 4.18 36.76
C LYS A 61 15.77 3.76 36.10
N VAL A 62 15.72 2.85 35.12
CA VAL A 62 16.90 2.44 34.34
C VAL A 62 17.38 3.59 33.47
N PHE A 63 16.47 4.31 32.81
CA PHE A 63 16.80 5.40 31.88
C PHE A 63 17.02 6.76 32.55
N ASP A 64 16.53 6.98 33.78
CA ASP A 64 16.66 8.24 34.55
C ASP A 64 18.10 8.78 34.68
N HIS A 65 19.11 7.92 34.56
CA HIS A 65 20.54 8.27 34.62
C HIS A 65 21.04 9.09 33.42
N ASP A 66 20.24 9.24 32.35
CA ASP A 66 20.63 9.96 31.14
C ASP A 66 19.45 10.76 30.56
N LYS A 67 19.60 12.08 30.47
CA LYS A 67 18.51 12.97 30.01
C LYS A 67 17.98 12.62 28.62
N GLN A 68 18.82 12.15 27.69
CA GLN A 68 18.35 11.79 26.34
C GLN A 68 17.63 10.45 26.35
N LEU A 69 18.19 9.44 27.01
CA LEU A 69 17.56 8.11 27.08
C LEU A 69 16.26 8.13 27.91
N LYS A 70 16.21 8.97 28.95
CA LYS A 70 14.98 9.26 29.69
C LYS A 70 13.89 9.84 28.80
N HIS A 71 14.21 10.81 27.94
CA HIS A 71 13.24 11.41 27.02
C HIS A 71 12.69 10.37 26.05
N LEU A 72 13.57 9.57 25.42
CA LEU A 72 13.17 8.50 24.52
C LEU A 72 12.31 7.44 25.23
N TRP A 73 12.59 7.14 26.51
CA TRP A 73 11.73 6.28 27.32
C TRP A 73 10.39 6.94 27.64
N GLU A 74 10.34 8.23 27.96
CA GLU A 74 9.09 8.95 28.23
C GLU A 74 8.20 9.00 26.97
N GLU A 75 8.77 9.26 25.79
CA GLU A 75 8.05 9.20 24.50
C GLU A 75 7.59 7.77 24.13
N TYR A 76 8.41 6.75 24.39
CA TYR A 76 8.00 5.35 24.18
C TYR A 76 6.92 4.92 25.18
N GLN A 77 6.99 5.36 26.43
CA GLN A 77 6.02 5.05 27.48
C GLN A 77 4.61 5.54 27.11
N ASP A 78 4.48 6.66 26.41
CA ASP A 78 3.19 7.16 25.89
C ASP A 78 2.57 6.23 24.81
N THR A 79 3.35 5.33 24.21
CA THR A 79 2.86 4.31 23.25
C THR A 79 2.42 2.98 23.91
N LEU A 80 2.66 2.83 25.22
CA LEU A 80 2.27 1.65 25.98
C LEU A 80 0.81 1.75 26.42
N HIS A 81 0.02 0.72 26.09
CA HIS A 81 -1.39 0.65 26.43
C HIS A 81 -1.66 -0.34 27.57
N GLU A 82 -2.33 0.14 28.62
CA GLU A 82 -2.79 -0.68 29.74
C GLU A 82 -4.10 -1.41 29.40
N GLN A 83 -4.01 -2.70 29.02
CA GLN A 83 -5.20 -3.54 28.86
C GLN A 83 -5.78 -3.91 30.23
N ARG A 84 -6.96 -3.37 30.54
CA ARG A 84 -7.73 -3.68 31.75
C ARG A 84 -8.95 -4.53 31.39
N GLU A 85 -9.13 -5.66 32.06
CA GLU A 85 -10.27 -6.57 31.90
C GLU A 85 -11.11 -6.58 33.17
N GLU A 86 -12.43 -6.66 33.03
CA GLU A 86 -13.33 -6.72 34.17
C GLU A 86 -13.44 -8.16 34.69
N ARG A 87 -12.84 -8.42 35.86
CA ARG A 87 -13.03 -9.67 36.60
C ARG A 87 -13.64 -9.39 37.97
N ASP A 88 -14.74 -10.07 38.26
CA ASP A 88 -15.46 -9.96 39.54
C ASP A 88 -15.98 -8.54 39.83
N GLY A 89 -16.40 -7.81 38.79
CA GLY A 89 -16.88 -6.41 38.91
C GLY A 89 -15.78 -5.40 39.22
N GLN A 90 -14.51 -5.75 38.99
CA GLN A 90 -13.37 -4.85 39.13
C GLN A 90 -12.49 -4.89 37.87
N MET A 91 -12.14 -3.71 37.36
CA MET A 91 -11.19 -3.55 36.25
C MET A 91 -9.78 -3.87 36.73
N LYS A 92 -9.27 -5.06 36.42
CA LYS A 92 -7.91 -5.51 36.74
C LYS A 92 -7.01 -5.33 35.51
N LEU A 93 -5.80 -4.82 35.72
CA LEU A 93 -4.77 -4.74 34.68
C LEU A 93 -4.33 -6.17 34.31
N VAL A 94 -4.48 -6.55 33.04
CA VAL A 94 -4.14 -7.89 32.53
C VAL A 94 -2.78 -7.88 31.83
N ALA A 95 -2.51 -6.88 31.00
CA ALA A 95 -1.25 -6.73 30.29
C ALA A 95 -0.96 -5.25 30.00
N VAL A 96 0.32 -4.90 29.87
CA VAL A 96 0.76 -3.67 29.24
C VAL A 96 1.31 -4.06 27.87
N ARG A 97 0.74 -3.49 26.81
CA ARG A 97 1.07 -3.84 25.42
C ARG A 97 1.62 -2.65 24.67
N SER A 98 2.56 -2.88 23.75
CA SER A 98 3.05 -1.81 22.90
C SER A 98 2.19 -1.63 21.64
N THR A 99 1.97 -0.38 21.26
CA THR A 99 1.38 -0.02 19.96
C THR A 99 2.44 0.18 18.87
N VAL A 100 3.71 0.35 19.23
CA VAL A 100 4.83 0.66 18.32
C VAL A 100 6.09 -0.12 18.73
N ALA A 101 6.88 -0.61 17.78
CA ALA A 101 8.15 -1.28 18.10
C ALA A 101 9.14 -0.31 18.76
N ALA A 102 9.85 -0.76 19.79
CA ALA A 102 10.81 0.06 20.54
C ALA A 102 11.90 0.64 19.64
N ALA A 103 12.25 -0.05 18.54
CA ALA A 103 13.27 0.37 17.58
C ALA A 103 13.00 1.73 16.92
N ASN A 104 11.75 2.19 16.90
CA ASN A 104 11.40 3.52 16.37
C ASN A 104 11.89 4.67 17.27
N TYR A 105 11.99 4.44 18.58
CA TYR A 105 12.51 5.40 19.57
C TYR A 105 13.96 5.08 19.95
N PHE A 106 14.26 3.80 20.17
CA PHE A 106 15.58 3.27 20.49
C PHE A 106 16.38 2.90 19.23
N SER A 107 16.42 3.80 18.25
CA SER A 107 17.12 3.60 16.98
C SER A 107 18.62 3.93 17.07
N ASP A 108 19.41 3.32 16.19
CA ASP A 108 20.85 3.62 16.03
C ASP A 108 21.12 5.12 15.80
N GLN A 109 20.22 5.80 15.07
CA GLN A 109 20.35 7.22 14.77
C GLN A 109 20.25 8.09 16.02
N PHE A 110 19.32 7.78 16.93
CA PHE A 110 19.10 8.56 18.15
C PHE A 110 20.06 8.16 19.28
N LEU A 111 20.35 6.87 19.46
CA LEU A 111 21.23 6.40 20.54
C LEU A 111 22.71 6.59 20.22
N VAL A 112 23.14 6.33 18.98
CA VAL A 112 24.56 6.24 18.62
C VAL A 112 25.00 7.43 17.76
N ASP A 113 24.38 7.65 16.59
CA ASP A 113 24.90 8.60 15.59
C ASP A 113 24.81 10.06 16.05
N SER A 114 23.62 10.48 16.51
CA SER A 114 23.37 11.82 17.05
C SER A 114 24.32 12.17 18.21
N ARG A 115 24.63 11.16 19.04
CA ARG A 115 25.43 11.32 20.25
C ARG A 115 26.93 11.38 20.00
N LEU A 116 27.45 10.54 19.10
CA LEU A 116 28.88 10.44 18.80
C LEU A 116 29.31 11.25 17.57
N ARG A 117 28.38 11.93 16.90
CA ARG A 117 28.62 12.75 15.69
C ARG A 117 29.36 11.95 14.62
N THR A 118 28.91 10.72 14.40
CA THR A 118 29.62 9.69 13.62
C THR A 118 29.96 10.17 12.21
N GLU A 119 29.09 10.96 11.57
CA GLU A 119 29.32 11.60 10.27
C GLU A 119 30.67 12.30 10.14
N PHE A 120 31.11 13.09 11.13
CA PHE A 120 32.41 13.75 11.06
C PHE A 120 33.56 12.74 11.05
N PHE A 121 33.47 11.73 11.91
CA PHE A 121 34.53 10.74 12.10
C PHE A 121 34.62 9.74 10.95
N LYS A 122 33.53 9.47 10.21
CA LYS A 122 33.54 8.71 8.95
C LYS A 122 34.50 9.29 7.90
N HIS A 123 34.72 10.61 7.91
CA HIS A 123 35.66 11.29 7.00
C HIS A 123 37.08 11.42 7.54
N LEU A 124 37.30 11.22 8.84
CA LEU A 124 38.58 11.45 9.48
C LEU A 124 39.74 10.59 8.91
N PRO A 125 39.56 9.31 8.56
CA PRO A 125 40.61 8.53 7.87
C PRO A 125 41.07 9.15 6.54
N GLY A 126 40.16 9.79 5.79
CA GLY A 126 40.49 10.51 4.56
C GLY A 126 41.26 11.81 4.81
N ILE A 127 41.02 12.48 5.94
CA ILE A 127 41.79 13.65 6.38
C ILE A 127 43.21 13.23 6.77
N PHE A 128 43.38 12.10 7.47
CA PHE A 128 44.69 11.54 7.79
C PHE A 128 45.50 11.21 6.52
N THR A 129 44.93 10.48 5.56
CA THR A 129 45.64 10.14 4.30
C THR A 129 45.94 11.38 3.46
N GLY A 130 45.01 12.33 3.37
CA GLY A 130 45.24 13.62 2.70
C GLY A 130 46.40 14.42 3.30
N LEU A 131 46.47 14.51 4.63
CA LEU A 131 47.60 15.15 5.34
C LEU A 131 48.92 14.40 5.13
N GLY A 132 48.91 13.07 5.09
CA GLY A 132 50.10 12.26 4.77
C GLY A 132 50.63 12.53 3.36
N ILE A 133 49.74 12.63 2.36
CA ILE A 133 50.08 12.99 0.98
C ILE A 133 50.66 14.41 0.92
N ILE A 134 50.02 15.40 1.56
CA ILE A 134 50.50 16.79 1.61
C ILE A 134 51.87 16.87 2.30
N GLY A 135 52.09 16.14 3.39
CA GLY A 135 53.38 16.03 4.07
C GLY A 135 54.47 15.44 3.17
N THR A 136 54.14 14.38 2.43
CA THR A 136 55.05 13.76 1.44
C THR A 136 55.48 14.77 0.38
N PHE A 137 54.52 15.43 -0.28
CA PHE A 137 54.81 16.43 -1.32
C PHE A 137 55.60 17.63 -0.78
N SER A 138 55.30 18.09 0.44
CA SER A 138 56.03 19.20 1.04
C SER A 138 57.50 18.86 1.29
N GLY A 139 57.79 17.65 1.79
CA GLY A 139 59.16 17.18 1.99
C GLY A 139 59.92 16.94 0.70
N LEU A 140 59.24 16.45 -0.35
CA LEU A 140 59.82 16.41 -1.71
C LEU A 140 60.18 17.81 -2.22
N ILE A 141 59.29 18.79 -2.06
CA ILE A 141 59.51 20.17 -2.52
C ILE A 141 60.69 20.82 -1.80
N ASP A 142 60.79 20.69 -0.47
CA ASP A 142 61.89 21.31 0.29
C ASP A 142 63.22 20.57 0.08
N GLY A 143 63.22 19.24 -0.05
CA GLY A 143 64.41 18.48 -0.47
C GLY A 143 64.92 18.92 -1.84
N LEU A 144 64.03 19.11 -2.82
CA LEU A 144 64.39 19.60 -4.16
C LEU A 144 64.86 21.07 -4.16
N ARG A 145 64.33 21.92 -3.27
CA ARG A 145 64.81 23.31 -3.09
C ARG A 145 66.22 23.40 -2.51
N GLN A 146 66.63 22.40 -1.73
CA GLN A 146 67.94 22.34 -1.07
C GLN A 146 69.01 21.64 -1.92
N PHE A 147 68.58 20.91 -2.96
CA PHE A 147 69.46 20.31 -3.96
C PHE A 147 70.21 21.39 -4.76
N LYS A 148 71.54 21.29 -4.83
CA LYS A 148 72.40 22.24 -5.53
C LYS A 148 73.26 21.52 -6.56
N ILE A 149 73.19 21.98 -7.80
CA ILE A 149 74.08 21.54 -8.88
C ILE A 149 75.33 22.42 -8.80
N SER A 150 76.51 21.80 -8.64
CA SER A 150 77.81 22.45 -8.48
C SER A 150 78.89 21.58 -9.12
N ASP A 151 79.98 22.19 -9.61
CA ASP A 151 81.13 21.44 -10.15
C ASP A 151 81.94 20.73 -9.05
N ASP A 152 81.70 21.08 -7.78
CA ASP A 152 82.27 20.42 -6.62
C ASP A 152 81.48 19.15 -6.27
N ALA A 153 82.08 17.99 -6.56
CA ALA A 153 81.50 16.67 -6.28
C ALA A 153 81.15 16.45 -4.80
N THR A 154 81.82 17.13 -3.87
CA THR A 154 81.53 17.06 -2.43
C THR A 154 80.21 17.78 -2.11
N GLN A 155 80.01 18.98 -2.65
CA GLN A 155 78.75 19.74 -2.48
C GLN A 155 77.55 19.03 -3.12
N VAL A 156 77.72 18.42 -4.30
CA VAL A 156 76.66 17.62 -4.93
C VAL A 156 76.29 16.43 -4.06
N ARG A 157 77.28 15.69 -3.52
CA ARG A 157 77.06 14.55 -2.63
C ARG A 157 76.32 14.93 -1.35
N ASP A 158 76.69 16.04 -0.72
CA ASP A 158 76.03 16.53 0.49
C ASP A 158 74.58 16.97 0.19
N SER A 159 74.35 17.70 -0.91
CA SER A 159 73.00 18.11 -1.31
C SER A 159 72.09 16.93 -1.68
N LEU A 160 72.65 15.86 -2.24
CA LEU A 160 71.94 14.60 -2.47
C LEU A 160 71.61 13.89 -1.15
N GLY A 161 72.50 13.96 -0.15
CA GLY A 161 72.24 13.46 1.20
C GLY A 161 71.06 14.18 1.87
N PHE A 162 71.01 15.52 1.80
CA PHE A 162 69.87 16.29 2.30
C PHE A 162 68.57 15.96 1.56
N LEU A 163 68.61 15.85 0.23
CA LEU A 163 67.44 15.43 -0.56
C LEU A 163 66.92 14.07 -0.12
N MET A 164 67.79 13.05 -0.03
CA MET A 164 67.39 11.69 0.36
C MET A 164 66.83 11.62 1.78
N ASN A 165 67.42 12.34 2.74
CA ASN A 165 66.90 12.38 4.11
C ASN A 165 65.54 13.10 4.19
N SER A 166 65.39 14.26 3.53
CA SER A 166 64.13 15.01 3.52
C SER A 166 62.98 14.23 2.85
N VAL A 167 63.28 13.52 1.77
CA VAL A 167 62.36 12.57 1.12
C VAL A 167 61.99 11.43 2.08
N GLY A 168 62.98 10.83 2.75
CA GLY A 168 62.79 9.71 3.67
C GLY A 168 61.92 10.05 4.89
N GLU A 169 62.17 11.17 5.54
CA GLU A 169 61.35 11.66 6.68
C GLU A 169 59.89 11.90 6.24
N ALA A 170 59.69 12.47 5.05
CA ALA A 170 58.35 12.74 4.52
C ALA A 170 57.57 11.45 4.21
N PHE A 171 58.25 10.41 3.71
CA PHE A 171 57.64 9.07 3.55
C PHE A 171 57.28 8.42 4.90
N LEU A 172 58.10 8.57 5.93
CA LEU A 172 57.79 8.06 7.28
C LEU A 172 56.54 8.73 7.88
N ILE A 173 56.38 10.04 7.68
CA ILE A 173 55.17 10.78 8.11
C ILE A 173 53.93 10.30 7.34
N SER A 174 54.06 10.03 6.05
CA SER A 174 52.99 9.45 5.23
C SER A 174 52.59 8.04 5.72
N ALA A 175 53.57 7.17 6.00
CA ALA A 175 53.33 5.84 6.56
C ALA A 175 52.66 5.90 7.94
N ALA A 176 53.08 6.83 8.80
CA ALA A 176 52.45 7.08 10.10
C ALA A 176 51.00 7.59 9.94
N ALA A 177 50.74 8.48 8.99
CA ALA A 177 49.39 8.99 8.70
C ALA A 177 48.45 7.90 8.16
N ILE A 178 48.92 7.04 7.27
CA ILE A 178 48.15 5.88 6.76
C ILE A 178 47.90 4.87 7.88
N GLY A 179 48.92 4.57 8.70
CA GLY A 179 48.78 3.70 9.87
C GLY A 179 47.76 4.23 10.89
N ALA A 180 47.80 5.53 11.18
CA ALA A 180 46.81 6.20 12.02
C ALA A 180 45.41 6.14 11.40
N ALA A 181 45.25 6.39 10.09
CA ALA A 181 43.97 6.29 9.39
C ALA A 181 43.37 4.88 9.50
N MET A 182 44.17 3.83 9.28
CA MET A 182 43.74 2.44 9.40
C MET A 182 43.35 2.09 10.84
N PHE A 183 44.15 2.51 11.83
CA PHE A 183 43.88 2.25 13.24
C PHE A 183 42.61 2.98 13.74
N VAL A 184 42.44 4.25 13.36
CA VAL A 184 41.21 5.03 13.61
C VAL A 184 40.00 4.35 12.99
N THR A 185 40.09 3.93 11.72
CA THR A 185 39.00 3.22 11.03
C THR A 185 38.62 1.92 11.75
N LEU A 186 39.62 1.12 12.15
CA LEU A 186 39.39 -0.14 12.86
C LEU A 186 38.67 0.09 14.20
N LEU A 187 39.18 1.02 15.03
CA LEU A 187 38.55 1.34 16.31
C LEU A 187 37.16 1.94 16.14
N GLU A 188 36.95 2.82 15.15
CA GLU A 188 35.66 3.42 14.82
C GLU A 188 34.63 2.34 14.46
N LYS A 189 34.94 1.47 13.49
CA LYS A 189 34.00 0.42 13.06
C LYS A 189 33.76 -0.63 14.14
N MET A 190 34.77 -1.02 14.92
CA MET A 190 34.58 -1.95 16.03
C MET A 190 33.66 -1.37 17.12
N LEU A 191 33.86 -0.10 17.48
CA LEU A 191 33.06 0.56 18.52
C LEU A 191 31.61 0.80 18.05
N LEU A 192 31.41 1.26 16.81
CA LEU A 192 30.07 1.45 16.25
C LEU A 192 29.32 0.12 16.09
N ALA A 193 29.95 -0.94 15.57
CA ALA A 193 29.33 -2.25 15.47
C ALA A 193 28.93 -2.83 16.84
N ALA A 194 29.71 -2.56 17.89
CA ALA A 194 29.36 -2.94 19.25
C ALA A 194 28.19 -2.12 19.83
N LEU A 195 28.12 -0.83 19.51
CA LEU A 195 27.06 0.08 19.94
C LEU A 195 25.72 -0.19 19.24
N TYR A 196 25.71 -0.41 17.93
CA TYR A 196 24.49 -0.75 17.17
C TYR A 196 23.91 -2.10 17.65
N ARG A 197 24.75 -3.15 17.76
CA ARG A 197 24.31 -4.44 18.35
C ARG A 197 23.73 -4.27 19.75
N LYS A 198 24.30 -3.41 20.59
CA LYS A 198 23.79 -3.16 21.95
C LYS A 198 22.46 -2.38 21.92
N THR A 199 22.28 -1.47 20.97
CA THR A 199 21.05 -0.70 20.73
C THR A 199 19.93 -1.61 20.25
N GLU A 200 20.18 -2.44 19.23
CA GLU A 200 19.28 -3.49 18.76
C GLU A 200 18.87 -4.43 19.91
N SER A 201 19.82 -4.92 20.70
CA SER A 201 19.52 -5.81 21.83
C SER A 201 18.66 -5.13 22.91
N ILE A 202 18.88 -3.83 23.19
CA ILE A 202 18.04 -3.03 24.11
C ILE A 202 16.61 -2.94 23.57
N SER A 203 16.43 -2.59 22.29
CA SER A 203 15.12 -2.56 21.65
C SER A 203 14.42 -3.92 21.78
N HIS A 204 15.11 -4.99 21.42
CA HIS A 204 14.55 -6.34 21.47
C HIS A 204 14.18 -6.79 22.90
N THR A 205 14.95 -6.36 23.91
CA THR A 205 14.64 -6.61 25.33
C THR A 205 13.41 -5.84 25.78
N ILE A 206 13.23 -4.59 25.31
CA ILE A 206 12.05 -3.78 25.61
C ILE A 206 10.81 -4.40 24.95
N ASP A 207 10.88 -4.72 23.66
CA ASP A 207 9.77 -5.35 22.92
C ASP A 207 9.42 -6.74 23.48
N ALA A 208 10.38 -7.49 24.05
CA ALA A 208 10.10 -8.77 24.73
C ALA A 208 9.36 -8.63 26.07
N HIS A 209 9.29 -7.42 26.66
CA HIS A 209 8.56 -7.15 27.89
C HIS A 209 7.12 -6.64 27.65
N PHE A 210 6.81 -6.16 26.44
CA PHE A 210 5.50 -5.60 26.09
C PHE A 210 4.96 -6.27 24.83
N ASP A 211 3.93 -7.11 24.99
CA ASP A 211 3.28 -7.77 23.84
C ASP A 211 2.83 -6.72 22.80
N GLY A 212 3.15 -6.98 21.53
CA GLY A 212 2.72 -6.14 20.42
C GLY A 212 1.24 -6.32 20.04
N GLY A 213 0.85 -5.76 18.90
CA GLY A 213 -0.45 -6.03 18.28
C GLY A 213 -1.66 -5.42 18.99
N ALA A 214 -1.49 -4.51 19.95
CA ALA A 214 -2.62 -3.86 20.63
C ALA A 214 -3.57 -3.19 19.63
N GLY A 215 -3.05 -2.43 18.66
CA GLY A 215 -3.85 -1.79 17.60
C GLY A 215 -4.56 -2.78 16.68
N GLU A 216 -3.91 -3.90 16.34
CA GLU A 216 -4.49 -4.97 15.51
C GLU A 216 -5.63 -5.68 16.24
N GLU A 217 -5.50 -5.90 17.56
CA GLU A 217 -6.57 -6.43 18.38
C GLU A 217 -7.75 -5.44 18.50
N TYR A 218 -7.49 -4.13 18.64
CA TYR A 218 -8.57 -3.13 18.62
C TYR A 218 -9.29 -3.09 17.27
N LEU A 219 -8.57 -3.18 16.14
CA LEU A 219 -9.17 -3.29 14.81
C LEU A 219 -9.98 -4.59 14.67
N SER A 220 -9.45 -5.72 15.15
CA SER A 220 -10.15 -7.00 15.16
C SER A 220 -11.44 -6.94 16.00
N ARG A 221 -11.37 -6.42 17.24
CA ARG A 221 -12.53 -6.21 18.13
C ARG A 221 -13.55 -5.25 17.51
N LEU A 222 -13.10 -4.19 16.83
CA LEU A 222 -13.98 -3.24 16.13
C LEU A 222 -14.67 -3.91 14.93
N VAL A 223 -13.96 -4.73 14.17
CA VAL A 223 -14.52 -5.54 13.07
C VAL A 223 -15.53 -6.54 13.62
N SER A 224 -15.20 -7.33 14.65
CA SER A 224 -16.13 -8.28 15.27
C SER A 224 -17.35 -7.60 15.90
N ALA A 225 -17.19 -6.42 16.49
CA ALA A 225 -18.32 -5.62 16.98
C ALA A 225 -19.20 -5.11 15.83
N SER A 226 -18.58 -4.71 14.70
CA SER A 226 -19.29 -4.30 13.47
C SER A 226 -20.02 -5.48 12.81
N GLU A 227 -19.40 -6.66 12.72
CA GLU A 227 -20.02 -7.90 12.22
C GLU A 227 -21.18 -8.34 13.12
N SER A 228 -21.00 -8.30 14.44
CA SER A 228 -22.06 -8.59 15.41
C SER A 228 -23.21 -7.58 15.31
N SER A 229 -22.92 -6.29 15.17
CA SER A 229 -23.92 -5.24 14.96
C SER A 229 -24.66 -5.40 13.62
N ALA A 230 -23.96 -5.77 12.54
CA ALA A 230 -24.58 -6.07 11.25
C ALA A 230 -25.48 -7.31 11.32
N SER A 231 -25.06 -8.35 12.06
CA SER A 231 -25.85 -9.55 12.33
C SER A 231 -27.10 -9.22 13.16
N GLN A 232 -26.97 -8.46 14.24
CA GLN A 232 -28.10 -7.99 15.05
C GLN A 232 -29.05 -7.09 14.25
N THR A 233 -28.52 -6.21 13.39
CA THR A 233 -29.32 -5.37 12.49
C THR A 233 -30.10 -6.22 11.48
N LYS A 234 -29.49 -7.30 10.96
CA LYS A 234 -30.18 -8.27 10.11
C LYS A 234 -31.28 -9.00 10.87
N ILE A 235 -31.01 -9.50 12.08
CA ILE A 235 -32.01 -10.17 12.93
C ILE A 235 -33.18 -9.22 13.24
N LEU A 236 -32.88 -7.96 13.61
CA LEU A 236 -33.90 -6.95 13.88
C LEU A 236 -34.73 -6.63 12.63
N LYS A 237 -34.10 -6.50 11.46
CA LYS A 237 -34.79 -6.33 10.17
C LYS A 237 -35.68 -7.53 9.86
N ASP A 238 -35.16 -8.75 9.96
CA ASP A 238 -35.89 -9.96 9.58
C ASP A 238 -37.08 -10.17 10.54
N ALA A 239 -36.92 -9.90 11.85
CA ALA A 239 -37.99 -9.87 12.84
C ALA A 239 -39.04 -8.79 12.53
N LEU A 240 -38.63 -7.55 12.24
CA LEU A 240 -39.52 -6.45 11.90
C LEU A 240 -40.32 -6.73 10.61
N VAL A 241 -39.68 -7.32 9.59
CA VAL A 241 -40.32 -7.70 8.32
C VAL A 241 -41.32 -8.84 8.54
N GLN A 242 -41.00 -9.81 9.41
CA GLN A 242 -41.92 -10.88 9.76
C GLN A 242 -43.13 -10.35 10.55
N GLU A 243 -42.91 -9.52 11.58
CA GLU A 243 -43.96 -8.92 12.40
C GLU A 243 -44.88 -8.00 11.58
N LEU A 244 -44.34 -7.14 10.70
CA LEU A 244 -45.16 -6.39 9.73
C LEU A 244 -45.91 -7.31 8.77
N GLY A 245 -45.28 -8.39 8.30
CA GLY A 245 -45.87 -9.36 7.38
C GLY A 245 -47.05 -10.11 8.01
N ASP A 246 -46.92 -10.48 9.28
CA ASP A 246 -47.97 -11.13 10.06
C ASP A 246 -49.11 -10.15 10.38
N ILE A 247 -48.82 -8.90 10.78
CA ILE A 247 -49.84 -7.84 10.95
C ILE A 247 -50.59 -7.56 9.64
N LEU A 248 -49.89 -7.44 8.50
CA LEU A 248 -50.53 -7.22 7.20
C LEU A 248 -51.39 -8.42 6.78
N ARG A 249 -50.96 -9.66 7.08
CA ARG A 249 -51.76 -10.86 6.86
C ARG A 249 -52.98 -10.91 7.77
N GLU A 250 -52.85 -10.57 9.04
CA GLU A 250 -53.95 -10.55 10.00
C GLU A 250 -54.99 -9.49 9.62
N LEU A 251 -54.57 -8.28 9.23
CA LEU A 251 -55.45 -7.24 8.71
C LEU A 251 -56.14 -7.67 7.42
N THR A 252 -55.42 -8.29 6.48
CA THR A 252 -56.00 -8.81 5.23
C THR A 252 -57.00 -9.94 5.51
N GLN A 253 -56.67 -10.87 6.40
CA GLN A 253 -57.53 -11.98 6.79
C GLN A 253 -58.79 -11.49 7.51
N THR A 254 -58.66 -10.47 8.37
CA THR A 254 -59.76 -9.80 9.09
C THR A 254 -60.64 -9.02 8.13
N GLN A 255 -60.05 -8.37 7.12
CA GLN A 255 -60.80 -7.68 6.08
C GLN A 255 -61.55 -8.66 5.16
N ILE A 256 -60.95 -9.81 4.85
CA ILE A 256 -61.62 -10.89 4.10
C ILE A 256 -62.74 -11.54 4.92
N SER A 257 -62.53 -11.85 6.21
CA SER A 257 -63.57 -12.44 7.05
C SER A 257 -64.72 -11.48 7.32
N THR A 258 -64.44 -10.21 7.61
CA THR A 258 -65.45 -9.15 7.73
C THR A 258 -66.17 -8.92 6.39
N GLY A 259 -65.44 -8.98 5.27
CA GLY A 259 -66.01 -8.92 3.92
C GLY A 259 -66.91 -10.11 3.60
N GLN A 260 -66.55 -11.33 4.02
CA GLN A 260 -67.38 -12.53 3.87
C GLN A 260 -68.61 -12.48 4.78
N GLU A 261 -68.48 -12.01 6.01
CA GLU A 261 -69.61 -11.82 6.92
C GLU A 261 -70.59 -10.77 6.39
N LEU A 262 -70.09 -9.65 5.86
CA LEU A 262 -70.89 -8.65 5.16
C LEU A 262 -71.57 -9.22 3.92
N ASN A 263 -70.88 -10.08 3.15
CA ASN A 263 -71.45 -10.71 1.95
C ASN A 263 -72.51 -11.76 2.32
N ASN A 264 -72.34 -12.50 3.42
CA ASN A 264 -73.33 -13.40 3.98
C ASN A 264 -74.56 -12.64 4.51
N GLN A 265 -74.36 -11.51 5.18
CA GLN A 265 -75.44 -10.62 5.62
C GLN A 265 -76.17 -9.99 4.43
N LEU A 266 -75.46 -9.60 3.37
CA LEU A 266 -76.05 -9.11 2.12
C LEU A 266 -76.84 -10.21 1.40
N ALA A 267 -76.28 -11.42 1.29
CA ALA A 267 -76.98 -12.57 0.71
C ALA A 267 -78.24 -12.93 1.51
N LYS A 268 -78.17 -12.86 2.85
CA LYS A 268 -79.32 -13.05 3.74
C LYS A 268 -80.37 -11.96 3.56
N HIS A 269 -79.97 -10.69 3.47
CA HIS A 269 -80.89 -9.57 3.16
C HIS A 269 -81.53 -9.71 1.78
N ILE A 270 -80.80 -10.18 0.76
CA ILE A 270 -81.34 -10.47 -0.57
C ILE A 270 -82.32 -11.66 -0.51
N GLN A 271 -82.03 -12.68 0.29
CA GLN A 271 -82.90 -13.84 0.46
C GLN A 271 -84.17 -13.50 1.26
N ASP A 272 -84.07 -12.67 2.30
CA ASP A 272 -85.21 -12.16 3.07
C ASP A 272 -86.07 -11.20 2.22
N ALA A 273 -85.44 -10.34 1.39
CA ALA A 273 -86.14 -9.50 0.42
C ALA A 273 -86.84 -10.34 -0.66
N ALA A 274 -86.20 -11.39 -1.17
CA ALA A 274 -86.81 -12.33 -2.12
C ALA A 274 -87.96 -13.12 -1.48
N ALA A 275 -87.86 -13.51 -0.20
CA ALA A 275 -88.94 -14.15 0.53
C ALA A 275 -90.13 -13.21 0.75
N MET A 276 -89.90 -11.95 1.12
CA MET A 276 -90.94 -10.92 1.20
C MET A 276 -91.59 -10.64 -0.17
N GLN A 277 -90.80 -10.60 -1.25
CA GLN A 277 -91.31 -10.42 -2.61
C GLN A 277 -92.11 -11.65 -3.10
N MET A 278 -91.72 -12.86 -2.69
CA MET A 278 -92.45 -14.10 -2.98
C MET A 278 -93.76 -14.20 -2.19
N GLN A 279 -93.78 -13.74 -0.94
CA GLN A 279 -95.02 -13.57 -0.17
C GLN A 279 -95.94 -12.54 -0.82
N ALA A 280 -95.43 -11.38 -1.23
CA ALA A 280 -96.19 -10.38 -1.98
C ALA A 280 -96.75 -10.95 -3.30
N ALA A 281 -95.96 -11.72 -4.05
CA ALA A 281 -96.42 -12.38 -5.28
C ALA A 281 -97.49 -13.46 -5.01
N SER A 282 -97.46 -14.13 -3.85
CA SER A 282 -98.51 -15.07 -3.46
C SER A 282 -99.81 -14.36 -3.04
N GLN A 283 -99.71 -13.17 -2.44
CA GLN A 283 -100.84 -12.31 -2.11
C GLN A 283 -101.46 -11.71 -3.39
N ASP A 284 -100.64 -11.26 -4.34
CA ASP A 284 -101.10 -10.79 -5.65
C ASP A 284 -101.74 -11.93 -6.46
N ASN A 285 -101.19 -13.15 -6.45
CA ASN A 285 -101.81 -14.30 -7.13
C ASN A 285 -103.14 -14.73 -6.50
N THR A 286 -103.30 -14.59 -5.18
CA THR A 286 -104.58 -14.90 -4.52
C THR A 286 -105.63 -13.82 -4.79
N ASN A 287 -105.23 -12.54 -4.78
CA ASN A 287 -106.08 -11.43 -5.22
C ASN A 287 -106.46 -11.54 -6.71
N LEU A 288 -105.52 -11.96 -7.57
CA LEU A 288 -105.76 -12.21 -8.99
C LEU A 288 -106.68 -13.41 -9.22
N ALA A 289 -106.50 -14.50 -8.48
CA ALA A 289 -107.40 -15.65 -8.52
C ALA A 289 -108.82 -15.30 -8.04
N GLN A 290 -108.94 -14.44 -7.02
CA GLN A 290 -110.22 -13.92 -6.54
C GLN A 290 -110.89 -13.03 -7.60
N ALA A 291 -110.15 -12.07 -8.17
CA ALA A 291 -110.66 -11.21 -9.25
C ALA A 291 -111.05 -11.98 -10.51
N ILE A 292 -110.31 -13.05 -10.86
CA ILE A 292 -110.66 -13.96 -11.95
C ILE A 292 -111.92 -14.77 -11.59
N ALA A 293 -112.05 -15.28 -10.36
CA ALA A 293 -113.23 -16.03 -9.92
C ALA A 293 -114.49 -15.15 -9.93
N ASP A 294 -114.40 -13.92 -9.43
CA ASP A 294 -115.50 -12.96 -9.41
C ASP A 294 -115.84 -12.47 -10.83
N SER A 295 -114.84 -12.21 -11.70
CA SER A 295 -115.07 -11.87 -13.11
C SER A 295 -115.61 -13.04 -13.95
N ILE A 296 -115.32 -14.29 -13.59
CA ILE A 296 -115.93 -15.48 -14.21
C ILE A 296 -117.38 -15.63 -13.73
N LYS A 297 -117.63 -15.39 -12.45
CA LYS A 297 -118.97 -15.45 -11.84
C LYS A 297 -119.90 -14.39 -12.43
N GLU A 298 -119.52 -13.12 -12.41
CA GLU A 298 -120.33 -12.06 -13.03
C GLU A 298 -120.35 -12.15 -14.57
N GLY A 299 -119.21 -12.51 -15.18
CA GLY A 299 -119.06 -12.53 -16.64
C GLY A 299 -119.77 -13.69 -17.35
N LEU A 300 -119.99 -14.83 -16.69
CA LEU A 300 -120.65 -16.00 -17.29
C LEU A 300 -122.06 -16.26 -16.77
N GLN A 301 -122.44 -15.76 -15.58
CA GLN A 301 -123.77 -16.01 -15.00
C GLN A 301 -124.91 -15.47 -15.89
N ASP A 302 -124.78 -14.25 -16.39
CA ASP A 302 -125.82 -13.60 -17.19
C ASP A 302 -125.92 -14.17 -18.63
N PRO A 303 -124.80 -14.47 -19.35
CA PRO A 303 -124.85 -15.21 -20.61
C PRO A 303 -125.35 -16.66 -20.47
N LEU A 304 -124.96 -17.40 -19.42
CA LEU A 304 -125.43 -18.78 -19.21
C LEU A 304 -126.92 -18.81 -18.84
N GLY A 305 -127.42 -17.83 -18.08
CA GLY A 305 -128.86 -17.66 -17.84
C GLY A 305 -129.64 -17.42 -19.15
N LYS A 306 -129.15 -16.50 -20.00
CA LYS A 306 -129.75 -16.22 -21.31
C LYS A 306 -129.68 -17.42 -22.26
N ILE A 307 -128.65 -18.26 -22.18
CA ILE A 307 -128.56 -19.53 -22.92
C ILE A 307 -129.57 -20.55 -22.39
N ALA A 308 -129.74 -20.67 -21.06
CA ALA A 308 -130.71 -21.59 -20.46
C ALA A 308 -132.16 -21.24 -20.81
N ASP A 309 -132.52 -19.96 -20.76
CA ASP A 309 -133.84 -19.48 -21.20
C ASP A 309 -134.02 -19.67 -22.72
N SER A 310 -132.98 -19.44 -23.53
CA SER A 310 -133.02 -19.69 -24.97
C SER A 310 -133.23 -21.16 -25.31
N VAL A 311 -132.59 -22.10 -24.61
CA VAL A 311 -132.79 -23.54 -24.79
C VAL A 311 -134.20 -23.99 -24.38
N LYS A 312 -134.78 -23.34 -23.36
CA LYS A 312 -136.16 -23.60 -22.92
C LYS A 312 -137.22 -23.07 -23.89
N THR A 313 -136.89 -22.04 -24.68
CA THR A 313 -137.81 -21.44 -25.67
C THR A 313 -137.58 -21.97 -27.10
N ALA A 314 -136.42 -22.53 -27.42
CA ALA A 314 -136.07 -23.01 -28.76
C ALA A 314 -136.63 -24.39 -29.16
N SER A 315 -137.50 -25.02 -28.35
CA SER A 315 -138.10 -26.33 -28.68
C SER A 315 -139.36 -26.22 -29.57
N GLY A 316 -139.59 -25.08 -30.24
CA GLY A 316 -140.82 -24.79 -30.99
C GLY A 316 -140.66 -23.74 -32.10
N GLU A 317 -140.06 -24.17 -33.22
CA GLU A 317 -140.17 -23.61 -34.59
C GLU A 317 -139.55 -22.24 -34.99
N GLN A 318 -139.01 -22.28 -36.23
CA GLN A 318 -138.58 -21.22 -37.17
C GLN A 318 -137.31 -20.37 -36.93
N SER A 319 -136.48 -20.36 -37.98
CA SER A 319 -135.04 -20.07 -37.98
C SER A 319 -134.65 -18.62 -38.34
N SER A 320 -135.38 -17.63 -37.83
CA SER A 320 -135.11 -16.21 -38.11
C SER A 320 -134.22 -15.53 -37.04
N SER A 321 -134.40 -15.88 -35.76
CA SER A 321 -133.75 -15.17 -34.65
C SER A 321 -132.25 -15.46 -34.49
N ALA A 322 -131.74 -16.58 -34.99
CA ALA A 322 -130.36 -17.03 -34.78
C ALA A 322 -129.30 -16.09 -35.41
N VAL A 323 -129.61 -15.49 -36.57
CA VAL A 323 -128.67 -14.57 -37.27
C VAL A 323 -128.55 -13.24 -36.53
N LYS A 324 -129.65 -12.74 -35.96
CA LYS A 324 -129.64 -11.52 -35.15
C LYS A 324 -128.88 -11.74 -33.84
N MET A 325 -129.09 -12.89 -33.21
CA MET A 325 -128.37 -13.33 -32.01
C MET A 325 -126.84 -13.44 -32.23
N LEU A 326 -126.40 -13.99 -33.37
CA LEU A 326 -124.98 -14.03 -33.73
C LEU A 326 -124.36 -12.64 -33.92
N ASN A 327 -125.13 -11.69 -34.47
CA ASN A 327 -124.66 -10.32 -34.69
C ASN A 327 -124.53 -9.54 -33.36
N ASP A 328 -125.51 -9.68 -32.46
CA ASP A 328 -125.48 -9.06 -31.12
C ASP A 328 -124.36 -9.67 -30.24
N VAL A 329 -124.10 -10.98 -30.36
CA VAL A 329 -122.96 -11.64 -29.71
C VAL A 329 -121.62 -11.14 -30.27
N MET A 330 -121.50 -10.95 -31.59
CA MET A 330 -120.27 -10.39 -32.21
C MET A 330 -120.02 -8.94 -31.82
N LEU A 331 -121.06 -8.10 -31.74
CA LEU A 331 -120.95 -6.72 -31.26
C LEU A 331 -120.53 -6.66 -29.79
N SER A 332 -121.19 -7.45 -28.93
CA SER A 332 -120.83 -7.60 -27.51
C SER A 332 -119.39 -8.06 -27.33
N PHE A 333 -118.97 -9.07 -28.10
CA PHE A 333 -117.60 -9.62 -28.05
C PHE A 333 -116.55 -8.63 -28.56
N SER A 334 -116.82 -7.91 -29.66
CA SER A 334 -115.91 -6.88 -30.19
C SER A 334 -115.74 -5.70 -29.23
N GLN A 335 -116.80 -5.31 -28.53
CA GLN A 335 -116.73 -4.22 -27.55
C GLN A 335 -115.97 -4.66 -26.28
N ARG A 336 -116.20 -5.89 -25.81
CA ARG A 336 -115.42 -6.49 -24.70
C ARG A 336 -113.94 -6.69 -25.03
N LEU A 337 -113.62 -7.02 -26.29
CA LEU A 337 -112.24 -7.07 -26.80
C LEU A 337 -111.56 -5.70 -26.75
N ASN A 338 -112.28 -4.63 -27.11
CA ASN A 338 -111.75 -3.28 -27.08
C ASN A 338 -111.51 -2.79 -25.64
N ASP A 339 -112.41 -3.10 -24.70
CA ASP A 339 -112.24 -2.80 -23.27
C ASP A 339 -111.04 -3.56 -22.66
N LEU A 340 -110.85 -4.84 -23.03
CA LEU A 340 -109.71 -5.66 -22.59
C LEU A 340 -108.36 -5.10 -23.05
N PHE A 341 -108.26 -4.59 -24.29
CA PHE A 341 -107.04 -3.93 -24.76
C PHE A 341 -106.85 -2.52 -24.17
N GLY A 342 -107.93 -1.79 -23.90
CA GLY A 342 -107.88 -0.49 -23.22
C GLY A 342 -107.24 -0.58 -21.83
N GLY A 343 -107.71 -1.49 -20.99
CA GLY A 343 -107.16 -1.69 -19.64
C GLY A 343 -105.71 -2.22 -19.63
N GLN A 344 -105.30 -2.97 -20.65
CA GLN A 344 -103.95 -3.53 -20.74
C GLN A 344 -102.88 -2.46 -21.02
N ILE A 345 -103.21 -1.41 -21.78
CA ILE A 345 -102.29 -0.29 -22.04
C ILE A 345 -102.04 0.54 -20.78
N GLU A 346 -103.05 0.69 -19.92
CA GLU A 346 -102.88 1.39 -18.62
C GLU A 346 -102.01 0.57 -17.65
N GLY A 347 -102.15 -0.75 -17.63
CA GLY A 347 -101.25 -1.66 -16.89
C GLY A 347 -99.80 -1.59 -17.37
N ILE A 348 -99.55 -1.46 -18.68
CA ILE A 348 -98.20 -1.30 -19.23
C ILE A 348 -97.61 0.08 -18.87
N ASN A 349 -98.41 1.15 -18.88
CA ASN A 349 -97.96 2.46 -18.39
C ASN A 349 -97.68 2.46 -16.88
N GLN A 350 -98.48 1.77 -16.07
CA GLN A 350 -98.18 1.57 -14.65
C GLN A 350 -96.89 0.76 -14.44
N LEU A 351 -96.64 -0.29 -15.24
CA LEU A 351 -95.38 -1.04 -15.17
C LEU A 351 -94.18 -0.19 -15.58
N ASN A 352 -94.29 0.65 -16.61
CA ASN A 352 -93.24 1.60 -16.97
C ASN A 352 -93.02 2.67 -15.88
N ALA A 353 -94.08 3.21 -15.27
CA ALA A 353 -93.98 4.13 -14.14
C ALA A 353 -93.33 3.47 -12.91
N LYS A 354 -93.70 2.21 -12.59
CA LYS A 354 -93.14 1.43 -11.48
C LYS A 354 -91.68 1.01 -11.74
N THR A 355 -91.32 0.80 -13.01
CA THR A 355 -89.93 0.58 -13.45
C THR A 355 -89.11 1.86 -13.35
N ALA A 356 -89.65 3.00 -13.77
CA ALA A 356 -89.03 4.31 -13.60
C ALA A 356 -88.84 4.65 -12.10
N GLN A 357 -89.83 4.40 -11.26
CA GLN A 357 -89.73 4.52 -9.80
C GLN A 357 -88.67 3.57 -9.22
N SER A 358 -88.55 2.33 -9.73
CA SER A 358 -87.54 1.37 -9.26
C SER A 358 -86.13 1.80 -9.67
N MET A 359 -85.96 2.37 -10.87
CA MET A 359 -84.69 2.98 -11.28
C MET A 359 -84.38 4.23 -10.46
N GLN A 360 -85.38 5.07 -10.15
CA GLN A 360 -85.20 6.23 -9.27
C GLN A 360 -84.74 5.78 -7.88
N ASN A 361 -85.41 4.79 -7.27
CA ASN A 361 -85.02 4.22 -5.98
C ASN A 361 -83.61 3.61 -6.01
N ALA A 362 -83.18 3.03 -7.14
CA ALA A 362 -81.82 2.51 -7.31
C ALA A 362 -80.77 3.62 -7.45
N VAL A 363 -81.10 4.73 -8.13
CA VAL A 363 -80.28 5.94 -8.19
C VAL A 363 -80.20 6.57 -6.79
N ASP A 364 -81.30 6.69 -6.06
CA ASP A 364 -81.33 7.22 -4.69
C ASP A 364 -80.52 6.33 -3.73
N ALA A 365 -80.55 5.01 -3.91
CA ALA A 365 -79.71 4.06 -3.15
C ALA A 365 -78.22 4.22 -3.49
N LEU A 366 -77.86 4.44 -4.76
CA LEU A 366 -76.48 4.75 -5.16
C LEU A 366 -76.02 6.12 -4.62
N THR A 367 -76.87 7.14 -4.68
CA THR A 367 -76.60 8.47 -4.09
C THR A 367 -76.45 8.37 -2.58
N SER A 368 -77.26 7.54 -1.90
CA SER A 368 -77.10 7.25 -0.48
C SER A 368 -75.81 6.47 -0.18
N LEU A 369 -75.39 5.54 -1.05
CA LEU A 369 -74.12 4.82 -0.92
C LEU A 369 -72.92 5.76 -1.09
N VAL A 370 -72.96 6.67 -2.06
CA VAL A 370 -71.95 7.72 -2.27
C VAL A 370 -71.93 8.69 -1.08
N SER A 371 -73.10 9.12 -0.58
CA SER A 371 -73.20 9.99 0.60
C SER A 371 -72.68 9.29 1.86
N LYS A 372 -72.90 7.98 2.03
CA LYS A 372 -72.31 7.18 3.12
C LYS A 372 -70.81 6.92 2.93
N LEU A 373 -70.31 6.87 1.70
CA LEU A 373 -68.88 6.82 1.41
C LEU A 373 -68.19 8.16 1.69
N GLU A 374 -68.86 9.28 1.38
CA GLU A 374 -68.41 10.63 1.74
C GLU A 374 -68.46 10.83 3.26
N GLU A 375 -69.52 10.38 3.93
CA GLU A 375 -69.64 10.37 5.40
C GLU A 375 -68.60 9.45 6.04
N SER A 376 -68.32 8.27 5.48
CA SER A 376 -67.28 7.35 5.96
C SER A 376 -65.87 7.89 5.71
N GLY A 377 -65.63 8.52 4.57
CA GLY A 377 -64.37 9.20 4.26
C GLY A 377 -64.13 10.40 5.17
N LYS A 378 -65.17 11.22 5.40
CA LYS A 378 -65.16 12.32 6.36
C LYS A 378 -64.98 11.80 7.79
N LYS A 379 -65.65 10.72 8.17
CA LYS A 379 -65.48 10.07 9.47
C LYS A 379 -64.07 9.50 9.65
N THR A 380 -63.47 8.94 8.61
CA THR A 380 -62.07 8.47 8.64
C THR A 380 -61.10 9.66 8.77
N ALA A 381 -61.40 10.79 8.15
CA ALA A 381 -60.65 12.03 8.32
C ALA A 381 -60.85 12.66 9.72
N ASP A 382 -62.07 12.64 10.26
CA ASP A 382 -62.39 13.09 11.63
C ASP A 382 -61.81 12.12 12.68
N ASP A 383 -61.76 10.81 12.44
CA ASP A 383 -61.14 9.82 13.30
C ASP A 383 -59.61 9.96 13.26
N MET A 384 -59.00 10.25 12.10
CA MET A 384 -57.58 10.63 12.01
C MET A 384 -57.31 11.98 12.69
N ALA A 385 -58.17 12.98 12.52
CA ALA A 385 -58.04 14.28 13.19
C ALA A 385 -58.23 14.12 14.70
N SER A 386 -59.12 13.23 15.15
CA SER A 386 -59.36 12.87 16.55
C SER A 386 -58.18 12.09 17.13
N GLN A 387 -57.58 11.15 16.38
CA GLN A 387 -56.33 10.50 16.78
C GLN A 387 -55.15 11.47 16.81
N MET A 388 -55.06 12.42 15.87
CA MET A 388 -54.03 13.46 15.87
C MET A 388 -54.23 14.45 17.03
N LEU A 389 -55.47 14.83 17.35
CA LEU A 389 -55.83 15.61 18.54
C LEU A 389 -55.59 14.82 19.82
N ALA A 390 -55.83 13.51 19.85
CA ALA A 390 -55.51 12.64 20.99
C ALA A 390 -54.00 12.46 21.17
N ALA A 391 -53.22 12.42 20.09
CA ALA A 391 -51.76 12.40 20.12
C ALA A 391 -51.19 13.76 20.56
N ILE A 392 -51.77 14.87 20.11
CA ILE A 392 -51.43 16.22 20.57
C ILE A 392 -51.81 16.39 22.05
N LYS A 393 -53.01 15.96 22.46
CA LYS A 393 -53.44 15.97 23.87
C LYS A 393 -52.59 15.06 24.73
N SER A 394 -52.18 13.89 24.24
CA SER A 394 -51.24 13.01 24.95
C SER A 394 -49.83 13.62 25.02
N MET A 395 -49.42 14.41 24.02
CA MET A 395 -48.22 15.25 24.11
C MET A 395 -48.39 16.42 25.09
N GLU A 396 -49.56 17.06 25.19
CA GLU A 396 -49.84 18.09 26.19
C GLU A 396 -49.90 17.51 27.61
N GLU A 397 -50.52 16.34 27.79
CA GLU A 397 -50.53 15.58 29.05
C GLU A 397 -49.11 15.16 29.43
N ARG A 398 -48.31 14.64 28.48
CA ARG A 398 -46.88 14.38 28.71
C ARG A 398 -46.07 15.65 28.96
N GLN A 399 -46.38 16.77 28.32
CA GLN A 399 -45.69 18.05 28.54
C GLN A 399 -46.08 18.65 29.90
N ALA A 400 -47.33 18.44 30.35
CA ALA A 400 -47.80 18.77 31.68
C ALA A 400 -47.16 17.86 32.74
N ASP A 401 -47.01 16.55 32.48
CA ASP A 401 -46.25 15.63 33.33
C ASP A 401 -44.76 15.99 33.36
N ILE A 402 -44.15 16.36 32.23
CA ILE A 402 -42.77 16.86 32.19
C ILE A 402 -42.65 18.17 32.99
N ASN A 403 -43.60 19.10 32.86
CA ASN A 403 -43.61 20.33 33.64
C ASN A 403 -43.83 20.06 35.14
N SER A 404 -44.69 19.10 35.48
CA SER A 404 -44.96 18.64 36.84
C SER A 404 -43.73 17.98 37.45
N GLN A 405 -43.09 17.05 36.73
CA GLN A 405 -41.81 16.42 37.10
C GLN A 405 -40.68 17.45 37.19
N THR A 406 -40.66 18.48 36.33
CA THR A 406 -39.69 19.58 36.41
C THR A 406 -39.96 20.45 37.63
N GLN A 407 -41.23 20.71 37.97
CA GLN A 407 -41.62 21.46 39.17
C GLN A 407 -41.38 20.64 40.45
N GLU A 408 -41.56 19.33 40.41
CA GLU A 408 -41.20 18.40 41.49
C GLU A 408 -39.68 18.28 41.62
N PHE A 409 -38.92 18.22 40.52
CA PHE A 409 -37.46 18.27 40.52
C PHE A 409 -36.94 19.61 41.07
N VAL A 410 -37.56 20.74 40.71
CA VAL A 410 -37.26 22.05 41.30
C VAL A 410 -37.64 22.09 42.79
N ASN A 411 -38.74 21.44 43.20
CA ASN A 411 -39.08 21.27 44.62
C ASN A 411 -38.13 20.31 45.35
N GLN A 412 -37.58 19.29 44.70
CA GLN A 412 -36.55 18.41 45.24
C GLN A 412 -35.22 19.15 45.38
N ILE A 413 -34.83 19.96 44.39
CA ILE A 413 -33.69 20.89 44.50
C ILE A 413 -33.96 21.88 45.63
N ARG A 414 -35.14 22.46 45.73
CA ARG A 414 -35.49 23.39 46.82
C ARG A 414 -35.45 22.70 48.19
N LYS A 415 -35.98 21.49 48.33
CA LYS A 415 -35.86 20.67 49.55
C LYS A 415 -34.42 20.28 49.84
N LEU A 416 -33.60 20.02 48.84
CA LEU A 416 -32.18 19.69 49.00
C LEU A 416 -31.38 20.94 49.38
N VAL A 417 -31.76 22.12 48.90
CA VAL A 417 -31.25 23.42 49.35
C VAL A 417 -31.73 23.76 50.75
N GLU A 418 -32.99 23.52 51.11
CA GLU A 418 -33.52 23.70 52.47
C GLU A 418 -32.87 22.70 53.45
N ALA A 419 -32.66 21.45 53.04
CA ALA A 419 -31.93 20.43 53.81
C ALA A 419 -30.45 20.78 53.93
N SER A 420 -29.79 21.22 52.85
CA SER A 420 -28.40 21.67 52.87
C SER A 420 -28.22 22.96 53.67
N GLN A 421 -29.20 23.87 53.65
CA GLN A 421 -29.20 25.10 54.45
C GLN A 421 -29.47 24.78 55.93
N SER A 422 -30.32 23.80 56.23
CA SER A 422 -30.55 23.27 57.59
C SER A 422 -29.35 22.48 58.11
N GLU A 423 -28.69 21.67 57.29
CA GLU A 423 -27.43 20.98 57.61
C GLU A 423 -26.29 22.00 57.78
N THR A 424 -26.23 23.03 56.94
CA THR A 424 -25.29 24.15 57.09
C THR A 424 -25.60 24.95 58.36
N GLN A 425 -26.87 25.13 58.73
CA GLN A 425 -27.28 25.77 59.97
C GLN A 425 -26.96 24.89 61.19
N SER A 426 -27.11 23.56 61.09
CA SER A 426 -26.68 22.61 62.10
C SER A 426 -25.16 22.57 62.23
N LYS A 427 -24.41 22.60 61.13
CA LYS A 427 -22.94 22.73 61.13
C LYS A 427 -22.47 24.09 61.64
N LEU A 428 -23.21 25.16 61.35
CA LEU A 428 -23.01 26.46 61.97
C LEU A 428 -23.32 26.40 63.46
N GLN A 429 -24.31 25.64 63.90
CA GLN A 429 -24.64 25.47 65.30
C GLN A 429 -23.61 24.59 66.03
N ASP A 430 -23.15 23.48 65.44
CA ASP A 430 -22.02 22.66 65.92
C ASP A 430 -20.75 23.51 66.04
N THR A 431 -20.47 24.37 65.05
CA THR A 431 -19.28 25.24 65.07
C THR A 431 -19.45 26.44 65.99
N LEU A 432 -20.66 26.95 66.20
CA LEU A 432 -21.00 27.94 67.23
C LEU A 432 -20.99 27.35 68.64
N GLU A 433 -21.28 26.05 68.80
CA GLU A 433 -21.17 25.32 70.06
C GLU A 433 -19.71 24.98 70.37
N ALA A 434 -18.91 24.62 69.36
CA ALA A 434 -17.45 24.51 69.48
C ALA A 434 -16.78 25.87 69.79
N LEU A 435 -17.22 26.96 69.12
CA LEU A 435 -16.84 28.33 69.46
C LEU A 435 -17.34 28.72 70.86
N GLY A 436 -18.54 28.27 71.24
CA GLY A 436 -19.12 28.49 72.56
C GLY A 436 -18.32 27.80 73.65
N GLN A 437 -17.81 26.59 73.40
CA GLN A 437 -16.91 25.86 74.29
C GLN A 437 -15.56 26.58 74.40
N GLN A 438 -14.97 27.02 73.27
CA GLN A 438 -13.77 27.88 73.28
C GLN A 438 -14.00 29.21 74.02
N MET A 439 -15.17 29.82 73.86
CA MET A 439 -15.54 31.06 74.52
C MET A 439 -15.83 30.84 76.01
N SER A 440 -16.30 29.66 76.41
CA SER A 440 -16.45 29.23 77.79
C SER A 440 -15.09 29.01 78.46
N ASP A 441 -14.11 28.45 77.76
CA ASP A 441 -12.71 28.40 78.22
C ASP A 441 -12.09 29.80 78.33
N ILE A 442 -12.39 30.71 77.41
CA ILE A 442 -12.00 32.13 77.51
C ILE A 442 -12.71 32.81 78.71
N LEU A 443 -13.99 32.53 78.96
CA LEU A 443 -14.76 33.08 80.06
C LEU A 443 -14.34 32.51 81.43
N ASN A 444 -13.90 31.26 81.52
CA ASN A 444 -13.25 30.72 82.71
C ASN A 444 -11.91 31.44 83.00
N ASN A 445 -11.18 31.83 81.95
CA ASN A 445 -9.99 32.67 82.09
C ASN A 445 -10.33 34.15 82.39
N LEU A 446 -11.51 34.63 81.96
CA LEU A 446 -12.00 35.98 82.26
C LEU A 446 -12.58 36.10 83.68
N GLY A 447 -13.22 35.05 84.19
CA GLY A 447 -13.73 34.97 85.57
C GLY A 447 -12.62 35.13 86.60
N LYS A 448 -11.43 34.59 86.32
CA LYS A 448 -10.20 34.83 87.10
C LYS A 448 -9.68 36.28 87.07
N LYS A 449 -10.22 37.15 86.21
CA LYS A 449 -9.90 38.59 86.12
C LYS A 449 -11.07 39.51 86.52
N GLN A 450 -12.28 38.97 86.68
CA GLN A 450 -13.47 39.75 86.98
C GLN A 450 -13.54 40.17 88.47
N GLU A 451 -12.77 39.53 89.33
CA GLU A 451 -12.66 39.85 90.77
C GLU A 451 -11.94 41.20 91.02
N GLU A 452 -11.09 41.65 90.09
CA GLU A 452 -10.35 42.93 90.19
C GLU A 452 -11.12 44.16 89.67
N ILE A 453 -12.29 43.99 89.01
CA ILE A 453 -12.96 45.08 88.26
C ILE A 453 -14.31 45.50 88.90
N SER A 454 -14.60 45.03 90.12
CA SER A 454 -15.92 45.23 90.77
C SER A 454 -16.13 46.62 91.40
N GLU A 455 -15.07 47.40 91.68
CA GLU A 455 -15.17 48.63 92.50
C GLU A 455 -15.45 49.95 91.74
N ALA A 456 -15.43 49.95 90.40
CA ALA A 456 -15.48 51.18 89.58
C ALA A 456 -16.84 51.46 88.87
N GLY A 457 -17.97 51.13 89.51
CA GLY A 457 -19.29 51.11 88.85
C GLY A 457 -19.94 52.46 88.48
N ASN A 458 -19.60 53.56 89.15
CA ASN A 458 -20.43 54.78 89.15
C ASN A 458 -20.19 55.76 87.97
N GLU A 459 -19.22 55.51 87.10
CA GLU A 459 -18.95 56.36 85.91
C GLU A 459 -19.68 55.86 84.64
N ARG A 460 -20.27 54.66 84.72
CA ARG A 460 -20.83 53.93 83.56
C ARG A 460 -22.06 54.60 82.93
N GLU A 461 -22.83 55.33 83.71
CA GLU A 461 -24.14 55.85 83.30
C GLU A 461 -24.06 57.08 82.36
N ARG A 462 -23.02 57.92 82.49
CA ARG A 462 -22.74 59.00 81.54
C ARG A 462 -22.12 58.50 80.23
N ASN A 463 -21.26 57.47 80.31
CA ASN A 463 -20.63 56.88 79.14
C ASN A 463 -21.62 56.11 78.24
N LEU A 464 -22.76 55.66 78.78
CA LEU A 464 -23.78 54.96 78.00
C LEU A 464 -24.41 55.86 76.92
N ALA A 465 -24.70 57.12 77.25
CA ALA A 465 -25.32 58.07 76.31
C ALA A 465 -24.38 58.44 75.14
N ASP A 466 -23.09 58.64 75.41
CA ASP A 466 -22.07 58.92 74.38
C ASP A 466 -21.79 57.68 73.50
N ASN A 467 -21.80 56.48 74.10
CA ASN A 467 -21.66 55.23 73.36
C ASN A 467 -22.85 54.94 72.43
N THR A 468 -24.09 55.32 72.78
CA THR A 468 -25.23 55.19 71.85
C THR A 468 -25.08 56.11 70.63
N GLY A 469 -24.59 57.35 70.81
CA GLY A 469 -24.28 58.26 69.69
C GLY A 469 -23.21 57.69 68.75
N LYS A 470 -22.13 57.13 69.33
CA LYS A 470 -21.07 56.45 68.57
C LYS A 470 -21.55 55.18 67.88
N ALA A 471 -22.44 54.40 68.50
CA ALA A 471 -23.01 53.19 67.89
C ALA A 471 -23.85 53.52 66.65
N VAL A 472 -24.67 54.58 66.67
CA VAL A 472 -25.42 55.04 65.49
C VAL A 472 -24.47 55.53 64.40
N GLY A 473 -23.43 56.30 64.74
CA GLY A 473 -22.40 56.73 63.78
C GLY A 473 -21.65 55.56 63.14
N LEU A 474 -21.32 54.53 63.93
CA LEU A 474 -20.72 53.29 63.42
C LEU A 474 -21.69 52.49 62.53
N MET A 475 -22.98 52.44 62.84
CA MET A 475 -23.97 51.82 61.96
C MET A 475 -24.10 52.57 60.63
N THR A 476 -24.11 53.90 60.63
CA THR A 476 -24.10 54.70 59.38
C THR A 476 -22.84 54.42 58.57
N SER A 477 -21.65 54.43 59.20
CA SER A 477 -20.39 54.12 58.53
C SER A 477 -20.33 52.67 58.01
N SER A 478 -20.96 51.72 58.72
CA SER A 478 -21.00 50.31 58.31
C SER A 478 -21.96 50.10 57.13
N VAL A 479 -23.12 50.77 57.12
CA VAL A 479 -24.03 50.78 55.96
C VAL A 479 -23.36 51.45 54.75
N GLU A 480 -22.63 52.55 54.94
CA GLU A 480 -21.86 53.19 53.86
C GLU A 480 -20.75 52.27 53.33
N SER A 481 -20.07 51.51 54.21
CA SER A 481 -19.09 50.50 53.82
C SER A 481 -19.73 49.35 53.04
N VAL A 482 -20.88 48.82 53.48
CA VAL A 482 -21.61 47.75 52.78
C VAL A 482 -22.13 48.21 51.42
N VAL A 483 -22.63 49.44 51.30
CA VAL A 483 -23.03 50.02 50.00
C VAL A 483 -21.82 50.15 49.07
N LYS A 484 -20.65 50.52 49.60
CA LYS A 484 -19.40 50.59 48.83
C LYS A 484 -18.91 49.21 48.40
N GLU A 485 -18.95 48.20 49.27
CA GLU A 485 -18.61 46.81 48.95
C GLU A 485 -19.56 46.21 47.91
N ILE A 486 -20.87 46.47 48.01
CA ILE A 486 -21.86 46.06 46.99
C ILE A 486 -21.59 46.73 45.64
N ALA A 487 -21.18 48.01 45.63
CA ALA A 487 -20.79 48.70 44.40
C ALA A 487 -19.50 48.11 43.78
N GLU A 488 -18.48 47.80 44.60
CA GLU A 488 -17.23 47.18 44.14
C GLU A 488 -17.47 45.74 43.65
N ALA A 489 -18.34 44.97 44.33
CA ALA A 489 -18.75 43.63 43.92
C ALA A 489 -19.57 43.65 42.62
N SER A 490 -20.49 44.60 42.46
CA SER A 490 -21.27 44.77 41.22
C SER A 490 -20.38 45.16 40.04
N LYS A 491 -19.41 46.06 40.24
CA LYS A 491 -18.37 46.41 39.27
C LYS A 491 -17.48 45.22 38.90
N THR A 492 -17.11 44.40 39.88
CA THR A 492 -16.34 43.15 39.66
C THR A 492 -17.14 42.15 38.84
N MET A 493 -18.42 41.94 39.18
CA MET A 493 -19.34 41.06 38.44
C MET A 493 -19.55 41.55 37.00
N ALA A 494 -19.71 42.86 36.77
CA ALA A 494 -19.78 43.43 35.43
C ALA A 494 -18.48 43.17 34.63
N ALA A 495 -17.31 43.36 35.25
CA ALA A 495 -16.03 43.04 34.62
C ALA A 495 -15.89 41.54 34.30
N SER A 496 -16.33 40.64 35.18
CA SER A 496 -16.36 39.20 34.93
C SER A 496 -17.29 38.81 33.77
N VAL A 497 -18.47 39.44 33.66
CA VAL A 497 -19.40 39.22 32.53
C VAL A 497 -18.79 39.73 31.22
N THR A 498 -18.11 40.89 31.22
CA THR A 498 -17.38 41.39 30.05
C THR A 498 -16.22 40.46 29.67
N ALA A 499 -15.45 39.95 30.63
CA ALA A 499 -14.36 39.01 30.40
C ALA A 499 -14.86 37.66 29.85
N LEU A 500 -15.97 37.14 30.39
CA LEU A 500 -16.65 35.96 29.86
C LEU A 500 -17.12 36.18 28.43
N SER A 501 -17.84 37.28 28.15
CA SER A 501 -18.29 37.62 26.80
C SER A 501 -17.13 37.72 25.80
N SER A 502 -16.05 38.41 26.15
CA SER A 502 -14.85 38.51 25.31
C SER A 502 -14.15 37.16 25.09
N THR A 503 -14.11 36.31 26.12
CA THR A 503 -13.48 34.98 26.04
C THR A 503 -14.34 34.03 25.21
N THR A 504 -15.66 34.08 25.34
CA THR A 504 -16.61 33.32 24.52
C THR A 504 -16.54 33.75 23.06
N ALA A 505 -16.51 35.06 22.76
CA ALA A 505 -16.32 35.57 21.40
C ALA A 505 -14.99 35.10 20.79
N ALA A 506 -13.87 35.19 21.53
CA ALA A 506 -12.58 34.68 21.08
C ALA A 506 -12.55 33.16 20.90
N SER A 507 -13.33 32.42 21.69
CA SER A 507 -13.46 30.96 21.57
C SER A 507 -14.29 30.56 20.35
N ILE A 508 -15.37 31.30 20.05
CA ILE A 508 -16.17 31.12 18.83
C ILE A 508 -15.35 31.45 17.59
N ASP A 509 -14.56 32.52 17.61
CA ASP A 509 -13.67 32.87 16.49
C ASP A 509 -12.61 31.77 16.25
N LYS A 510 -11.94 31.30 17.31
CA LYS A 510 -11.04 30.14 17.22
C LYS A 510 -11.73 28.85 16.77
N MET A 511 -12.98 28.63 17.16
CA MET A 511 -13.78 27.48 16.71
C MET A 511 -14.12 27.58 15.21
N ASN A 512 -14.43 28.77 14.71
CA ASN A 512 -14.62 29.02 13.28
C ASN A 512 -13.32 28.85 12.49
N GLN A 513 -12.19 29.35 12.99
CA GLN A 513 -10.87 29.10 12.40
C GLN A 513 -10.52 27.59 12.41
N GLY A 514 -10.85 26.89 13.50
CA GLY A 514 -10.71 25.44 13.62
C GLY A 514 -11.58 24.68 12.60
N ALA A 515 -12.84 25.07 12.43
CA ALA A 515 -13.76 24.50 11.43
C ALA A 515 -13.27 24.75 9.99
N ALA A 516 -12.78 25.96 9.69
CA ALA A 516 -12.17 26.28 8.39
C ALA A 516 -10.90 25.43 8.14
N THR A 517 -10.08 25.22 9.17
CA THR A 517 -8.89 24.36 9.12
C THR A 517 -9.27 22.90 8.91
N LEU A 518 -10.29 22.40 9.60
CA LEU A 518 -10.83 21.04 9.42
C LEU A 518 -11.40 20.85 8.01
N ASN A 519 -12.12 21.83 7.46
CA ASN A 519 -12.62 21.78 6.09
C ASN A 519 -11.47 21.76 5.07
N SER A 520 -10.42 22.56 5.27
CA SER A 520 -9.21 22.52 4.44
C SER A 520 -8.47 21.18 4.56
N ALA A 521 -8.36 20.61 5.77
CA ALA A 521 -7.78 19.30 6.00
C ALA A 521 -8.59 18.18 5.33
N ALA A 522 -9.92 18.22 5.42
CA ALA A 522 -10.80 17.26 4.74
C ALA A 522 -10.70 17.36 3.22
N SER A 523 -10.63 18.57 2.66
CA SER A 523 -10.41 18.80 1.22
C SER A 523 -9.04 18.29 0.76
N ASN A 524 -7.98 18.55 1.53
CA ASN A 524 -6.63 18.01 1.27
C ASN A 524 -6.59 16.48 1.40
N PHE A 525 -7.35 15.89 2.32
CA PHE A 525 -7.47 14.45 2.50
C PHE A 525 -8.21 13.79 1.32
N ALA A 526 -9.30 14.40 0.83
CA ALA A 526 -9.97 13.95 -0.39
C ALA A 526 -9.02 14.00 -1.60
N ALA A 527 -8.30 15.12 -1.80
CA ALA A 527 -7.31 15.25 -2.86
C ALA A 527 -6.11 14.29 -2.71
N ALA A 528 -5.78 13.87 -1.49
CA ALA A 528 -4.81 12.80 -1.24
C ALA A 528 -5.39 11.42 -1.61
N GLY A 529 -6.67 11.17 -1.31
CA GLY A 529 -7.41 9.98 -1.76
C GLY A 529 -7.43 9.82 -3.27
N ASP A 530 -7.72 10.90 -4.01
CA ASP A 530 -7.67 10.91 -5.49
C ASP A 530 -6.27 10.57 -6.01
N LYS A 531 -5.21 11.13 -5.38
CA LYS A 531 -3.82 10.81 -5.72
C LYS A 531 -3.48 9.35 -5.42
N VAL A 532 -3.92 8.79 -4.29
CA VAL A 532 -3.72 7.38 -3.94
C VAL A 532 -4.42 6.47 -4.95
N SER A 533 -5.66 6.80 -5.35
CA SER A 533 -6.38 6.08 -6.41
C SER A 533 -5.62 6.10 -7.75
N SER A 534 -5.10 7.27 -8.14
CA SER A 534 -4.25 7.43 -9.34
C SER A 534 -2.95 6.62 -9.26
N VAL A 535 -2.29 6.59 -8.10
CA VAL A 535 -1.09 5.77 -7.85
C VAL A 535 -1.42 4.28 -7.93
N ILE A 536 -2.53 3.81 -7.35
CA ILE A 536 -2.98 2.41 -7.46
C ILE A 536 -3.19 2.04 -8.94
N GLN A 537 -3.82 2.92 -9.72
CA GLN A 537 -4.05 2.68 -11.14
C GLN A 537 -2.74 2.66 -11.95
N GLN A 538 -1.78 3.54 -11.64
CA GLN A 538 -0.42 3.48 -12.20
C GLN A 538 0.33 2.22 -11.78
N THR A 539 0.18 1.75 -10.53
CA THR A 539 0.77 0.50 -10.05
C THR A 539 0.22 -0.71 -10.81
N ALA A 540 -1.09 -0.72 -11.12
CA ALA A 540 -1.69 -1.74 -11.98
C ALA A 540 -1.06 -1.73 -13.39
N THR A 541 -0.93 -0.55 -14.02
CA THR A 541 -0.24 -0.41 -15.33
C THR A 541 1.24 -0.81 -15.28
N VAL A 542 1.95 -0.51 -14.18
CA VAL A 542 3.35 -0.95 -14.00
C VAL A 542 3.42 -2.47 -13.85
N SER A 543 2.51 -3.09 -13.10
CA SER A 543 2.42 -4.55 -12.96
C SER A 543 2.16 -5.24 -14.31
N GLU A 544 1.26 -4.69 -15.13
CA GLU A 544 0.99 -5.17 -16.50
C GLU A 544 2.22 -5.04 -17.42
N LYS A 545 2.94 -3.92 -17.34
CA LYS A 545 4.20 -3.71 -18.07
C LYS A 545 5.31 -4.66 -17.59
N LEU A 546 5.41 -4.92 -16.29
CA LEU A 546 6.37 -5.89 -15.72
C LEU A 546 6.04 -7.33 -16.14
N SER A 547 4.76 -7.70 -16.17
CA SER A 547 4.30 -8.99 -16.69
C SER A 547 4.66 -9.17 -18.17
N THR A 548 4.39 -8.14 -18.98
CA THR A 548 4.76 -8.12 -20.41
C THR A 548 6.27 -8.20 -20.62
N LEU A 549 7.04 -7.41 -19.85
CA LEU A 549 8.51 -7.43 -19.87
C LEU A 549 9.08 -8.79 -19.46
N SER A 550 8.48 -9.45 -18.46
CA SER A 550 8.84 -10.81 -18.04
C SER A 550 8.61 -11.83 -19.17
N GLY A 551 7.50 -11.72 -19.90
CA GLY A 551 7.25 -12.51 -21.11
C GLY A 551 8.30 -12.28 -22.20
N SER A 552 8.64 -11.02 -22.49
CA SER A 552 9.71 -10.68 -23.44
C SER A 552 11.10 -11.14 -22.99
N LEU A 553 11.41 -11.09 -21.70
CA LEU A 553 12.65 -11.61 -21.11
C LEU A 553 12.73 -13.13 -21.21
N THR A 554 11.63 -13.83 -20.93
CA THR A 554 11.54 -15.30 -21.09
C THR A 554 11.77 -15.71 -22.54
N SER A 555 11.11 -15.02 -23.49
CA SER A 555 11.31 -15.23 -24.92
C SER A 555 12.75 -14.92 -25.37
N SER A 556 13.34 -13.83 -24.88
CA SER A 556 14.74 -13.46 -25.17
C SER A 556 15.74 -14.45 -24.57
N SER A 557 15.45 -15.00 -23.39
CA SER A 557 16.24 -16.05 -22.75
C SER A 557 16.18 -17.36 -23.54
N GLY A 558 15.01 -17.71 -24.10
CA GLY A 558 14.87 -18.83 -25.03
C GLY A 558 15.74 -18.62 -26.27
N ALA A 559 15.62 -17.46 -26.93
CA ALA A 559 16.43 -17.13 -28.11
C ALA A 559 17.95 -17.11 -27.82
N LEU A 560 18.37 -16.67 -26.63
CA LEU A 560 19.78 -16.75 -26.19
C LEU A 560 20.23 -18.19 -25.92
N GLN A 561 19.34 -19.05 -25.40
CA GLN A 561 19.61 -20.46 -25.17
C GLN A 561 19.76 -21.21 -26.51
N ASP A 562 18.88 -20.94 -27.47
CA ASP A 562 18.97 -21.48 -28.83
C ASP A 562 20.25 -21.00 -29.53
N ALA A 563 20.55 -19.69 -29.49
CA ALA A 563 21.78 -19.14 -30.05
C ALA A 563 23.06 -19.72 -29.40
N MET A 564 23.03 -20.04 -28.09
CA MET A 564 24.11 -20.74 -27.40
C MET A 564 24.23 -22.21 -27.80
N MET A 565 23.13 -22.88 -28.15
CA MET A 565 23.14 -24.23 -28.71
C MET A 565 23.70 -24.24 -30.14
N ASP A 566 23.24 -23.33 -31.00
CA ASP A 566 23.78 -23.15 -32.35
C ASP A 566 25.27 -22.79 -32.32
N TYR A 567 25.70 -21.90 -31.42
CA TYR A 567 27.11 -21.55 -31.28
C TYR A 567 27.98 -22.74 -30.81
N ARG A 568 27.43 -23.64 -29.98
CA ARG A 568 28.12 -24.90 -29.61
C ARG A 568 28.25 -25.82 -30.82
N ALA A 569 27.17 -26.03 -31.58
CA ALA A 569 27.17 -26.84 -32.79
C ALA A 569 28.13 -26.28 -33.86
N GLN A 570 28.15 -24.96 -34.04
CA GLN A 570 29.08 -24.28 -34.95
C GLN A 570 30.54 -24.43 -34.49
N ARG A 571 30.81 -24.34 -33.17
CA ARG A 571 32.15 -24.58 -32.62
C ARG A 571 32.62 -26.03 -32.81
N GLU A 572 31.71 -26.99 -32.72
CA GLU A 572 31.98 -28.41 -32.99
C GLU A 572 32.29 -28.63 -34.47
N ALA A 573 31.45 -28.12 -35.38
CA ALA A 573 31.72 -28.16 -36.83
C ALA A 573 33.05 -27.49 -37.22
N VAL A 574 33.40 -26.34 -36.59
CA VAL A 574 34.70 -25.68 -36.80
C VAL A 574 35.87 -26.52 -36.26
N ARG A 575 35.68 -27.23 -35.13
CA ARG A 575 36.70 -28.16 -34.60
C ARG A 575 36.93 -29.34 -35.54
N ASP A 576 35.88 -29.87 -36.15
CA ASP A 576 35.98 -30.95 -37.11
C ASP A 576 36.65 -30.49 -38.42
N LEU A 577 36.26 -29.32 -38.94
CA LEU A 577 36.95 -28.69 -40.08
C LEU A 577 38.43 -28.42 -39.81
N LEU A 578 38.80 -27.95 -38.61
CA LEU A 578 40.20 -27.77 -38.22
C LEU A 578 40.95 -29.10 -38.08
N THR A 579 40.26 -30.18 -37.71
CA THR A 579 40.83 -31.54 -37.65
C THR A 579 41.10 -32.08 -39.05
N GLU A 580 40.17 -31.89 -39.98
CA GLU A 580 40.32 -32.25 -41.39
C GLU A 580 41.42 -31.42 -42.07
N VAL A 581 41.46 -30.10 -41.86
CA VAL A 581 42.55 -29.24 -42.36
C VAL A 581 43.89 -29.68 -41.80
N ARG A 582 43.98 -30.11 -40.53
CA ARG A 582 45.21 -30.65 -39.94
C ARG A 582 45.62 -31.97 -40.59
N ALA A 583 44.67 -32.85 -40.94
CA ALA A 583 44.94 -34.08 -41.67
C ALA A 583 45.46 -33.79 -43.09
N VAL A 584 44.85 -32.84 -43.81
CA VAL A 584 45.33 -32.36 -45.12
C VAL A 584 46.73 -31.77 -45.02
N VAL A 585 47.04 -30.99 -43.98
CA VAL A 585 48.39 -30.41 -43.77
C VAL A 585 49.44 -31.49 -43.45
N GLU A 586 49.14 -32.48 -42.61
CA GLU A 586 50.08 -33.59 -42.38
C GLU A 586 50.26 -34.48 -43.63
N ASN A 587 49.22 -34.69 -44.43
CA ASN A 587 49.35 -35.36 -45.73
C ASN A 587 50.23 -34.56 -46.71
N ALA A 588 49.98 -33.26 -46.87
CA ALA A 588 50.79 -32.38 -47.71
C ALA A 588 52.26 -32.29 -47.23
N LYS A 589 52.49 -32.29 -45.91
CA LYS A 589 53.83 -32.34 -45.32
C LYS A 589 54.52 -33.69 -45.54
N ARG A 590 53.77 -34.80 -45.53
CA ARG A 590 54.26 -36.14 -45.88
C ARG A 590 54.66 -36.22 -47.36
N ASP A 591 53.83 -35.67 -48.25
CA ASP A 591 54.13 -35.61 -49.68
C ASP A 591 55.31 -34.67 -49.99
N ALA A 592 55.43 -33.54 -49.28
CA ALA A 592 56.59 -32.66 -49.35
C ALA A 592 57.87 -33.35 -48.83
N SER A 593 57.77 -34.15 -47.76
CA SER A 593 58.89 -34.96 -47.26
C SER A 593 59.31 -36.05 -48.24
N LEU A 594 58.36 -36.75 -48.86
CA LEU A 594 58.63 -37.72 -49.93
C LEU A 594 59.28 -37.05 -51.15
N SER A 595 58.80 -35.86 -51.53
CA SER A 595 59.40 -35.06 -52.58
C SER A 595 60.84 -34.65 -52.25
N GLY A 596 61.11 -34.28 -51.00
CA GLY A 596 62.46 -33.99 -50.51
C GLY A 596 63.40 -35.20 -50.52
N GLU A 597 62.90 -36.38 -50.10
CA GLU A 597 63.65 -37.64 -50.16
C GLU A 597 63.99 -38.03 -51.61
N ILE A 598 63.03 -37.87 -52.53
CA ILE A 598 63.26 -38.05 -53.97
C ILE A 598 64.33 -37.07 -54.49
N LEU A 599 64.27 -35.80 -54.08
CA LEU A 599 65.25 -34.78 -54.49
C LEU A 599 66.66 -35.09 -53.97
N GLN A 600 66.79 -35.50 -52.71
CA GLN A 600 68.06 -35.95 -52.12
C GLN A 600 68.60 -37.20 -52.81
N ARG A 601 67.72 -38.12 -53.23
CA ARG A 601 68.09 -39.33 -53.97
C ARG A 601 68.50 -39.02 -55.41
N ILE A 602 67.91 -38.01 -56.04
CA ILE A 602 68.37 -37.46 -57.33
C ILE A 602 69.75 -36.82 -57.16
N GLU A 603 69.95 -35.95 -56.16
CA GLU A 603 71.24 -35.31 -55.87
C GLU A 603 72.35 -36.35 -55.64
N ALA A 604 72.11 -37.37 -54.81
CA ALA A 604 73.05 -38.46 -54.58
C ALA A 604 73.33 -39.29 -55.85
N SER A 605 72.35 -39.43 -56.76
CA SER A 605 72.53 -40.10 -58.05
C SER A 605 73.34 -39.24 -59.02
N THR A 606 73.11 -37.93 -59.06
CA THR A 606 73.89 -36.95 -59.84
C THR A 606 75.33 -36.86 -59.32
N ALA A 607 75.56 -36.89 -58.01
CA ALA A 607 76.90 -36.95 -57.43
C ALA A 607 77.66 -38.23 -57.83
N LYS A 608 76.97 -39.39 -57.83
CA LYS A 608 77.53 -40.64 -58.36
C LYS A 608 77.80 -40.59 -59.87
N LEU A 609 76.94 -39.94 -60.65
CA LEU A 609 77.18 -39.71 -62.07
C LEU A 609 78.38 -38.79 -62.30
N GLY A 610 78.58 -37.75 -61.49
CA GLY A 610 79.77 -36.90 -61.52
C GLY A 610 81.05 -37.66 -61.17
N GLN A 611 81.01 -38.56 -60.18
CA GLN A 611 82.14 -39.47 -59.89
C GLN A 611 82.40 -40.45 -61.04
N ALA A 612 81.35 -41.00 -61.65
CA ALA A 612 81.47 -41.88 -62.82
C ALA A 612 82.01 -41.13 -64.05
N GLN A 613 81.65 -39.85 -64.23
CA GLN A 613 82.20 -39.00 -65.28
C GLN A 613 83.67 -38.70 -65.04
N LEU A 614 84.09 -38.35 -63.82
CA LEU A 614 85.51 -38.16 -63.49
C LEU A 614 86.33 -39.43 -63.72
N ALA A 615 85.81 -40.60 -63.35
CA ALA A 615 86.45 -41.88 -63.62
C ALA A 615 86.48 -42.22 -65.13
N ALA A 616 85.48 -41.77 -65.91
CA ALA A 616 85.47 -41.91 -67.36
C ALA A 616 86.45 -40.94 -68.04
N ASP A 617 86.58 -39.71 -67.54
CA ASP A 617 87.56 -38.73 -68.02
C ASP A 617 88.99 -39.20 -67.71
N GLU A 618 89.26 -39.73 -66.50
CA GLU A 618 90.54 -40.36 -66.15
C GLU A 618 90.85 -41.57 -67.05
N TYR A 619 89.84 -42.41 -67.34
CA TYR A 619 90.00 -43.52 -68.28
C TYR A 619 90.26 -43.05 -69.72
N LEU A 620 89.57 -42.01 -70.18
CA LEU A 620 89.76 -41.43 -71.52
C LEU A 620 91.10 -40.70 -71.67
N ASP A 621 91.59 -40.04 -70.63
CA ASP A 621 92.93 -39.44 -70.60
C ASP A 621 94.01 -40.55 -70.62
N GLY A 622 93.82 -41.63 -69.86
CA GLY A 622 94.66 -42.84 -69.96
C GLY A 622 94.66 -43.47 -71.36
N VAL A 623 93.50 -43.56 -72.03
CA VAL A 623 93.41 -43.99 -73.43
C VAL A 623 94.09 -43.01 -74.38
N SER A 624 94.00 -41.70 -74.13
CA SER A 624 94.65 -40.66 -74.94
C SER A 624 96.17 -40.71 -74.81
N GLN A 625 96.69 -40.95 -73.59
CA GLN A 625 98.11 -41.17 -73.35
C GLN A 625 98.60 -42.43 -74.08
N VAL A 626 97.88 -43.56 -73.97
CA VAL A 626 98.24 -44.79 -74.71
C VAL A 626 98.20 -44.59 -76.22
N LEU A 627 97.28 -43.79 -76.74
CA LEU A 627 97.23 -43.40 -78.16
C LEU A 627 98.40 -42.50 -78.57
N ALA A 628 98.81 -41.55 -77.71
CA ALA A 628 99.97 -40.69 -77.93
C ALA A 628 101.26 -41.52 -77.96
N ASP A 629 101.49 -42.35 -76.93
CA ASP A 629 102.64 -43.25 -76.81
C ASP A 629 102.70 -44.22 -78.01
N SER A 630 101.56 -44.80 -78.40
CA SER A 630 101.48 -45.69 -79.58
C SER A 630 101.77 -44.95 -80.89
N SER A 631 101.34 -43.69 -81.02
CA SER A 631 101.58 -42.87 -82.21
C SER A 631 103.04 -42.42 -82.31
N GLU A 632 103.70 -42.16 -81.17
CA GLU A 632 105.14 -41.90 -81.10
C GLU A 632 105.95 -43.14 -81.48
N VAL A 633 105.65 -44.30 -80.90
CA VAL A 633 106.27 -45.59 -81.25
C VAL A 633 106.06 -45.93 -82.74
N PHE A 634 104.88 -45.62 -83.30
CA PHE A 634 104.60 -45.79 -84.72
C PHE A 634 105.43 -44.83 -85.58
N ARG A 635 105.47 -43.52 -85.26
CA ARG A 635 106.27 -42.51 -85.96
C ARG A 635 107.74 -42.93 -86.01
N ASP A 636 108.30 -43.33 -84.89
CA ASP A 636 109.71 -43.68 -84.77
C ASP A 636 110.02 -44.99 -85.52
N SER A 637 109.11 -45.96 -85.51
CA SER A 637 109.19 -47.18 -86.33
C SER A 637 109.13 -46.89 -87.83
N VAL A 638 108.28 -45.94 -88.26
CA VAL A 638 108.16 -45.51 -89.67
C VAL A 638 109.43 -44.78 -90.10
N VAL A 639 109.95 -43.84 -89.31
CA VAL A 639 111.20 -43.11 -89.60
C VAL A 639 112.39 -44.07 -89.69
N SER A 640 112.50 -45.01 -88.73
CA SER A 640 113.52 -46.07 -88.74
C SER A 640 113.45 -46.93 -90.02
N THR A 641 112.25 -47.34 -90.40
CA THR A 641 112.02 -48.15 -91.62
C THR A 641 112.35 -47.37 -92.89
N LEU A 642 111.91 -46.12 -93.02
CA LEU A 642 112.21 -45.25 -94.16
C LEU A 642 113.71 -44.95 -94.27
N SER A 643 114.39 -44.69 -93.16
CA SER A 643 115.86 -44.51 -93.12
C SER A 643 116.57 -45.76 -93.63
N LYS A 644 116.13 -46.95 -93.17
CA LYS A 644 116.71 -48.24 -93.59
C LYS A 644 116.49 -48.51 -95.09
N VAL A 645 115.28 -48.25 -95.60
CA VAL A 645 114.96 -48.39 -97.03
C VAL A 645 115.75 -47.40 -97.90
N ASN A 646 115.90 -46.15 -97.46
CA ASN A 646 116.66 -45.14 -98.20
C ASN A 646 118.16 -45.48 -98.24
N HIS A 647 118.71 -46.01 -97.15
CA HIS A 647 120.09 -46.51 -97.12
C HIS A 647 120.31 -47.69 -98.07
N ASP A 648 119.39 -48.66 -98.09
CA ASP A 648 119.41 -49.79 -99.02
C ASP A 648 119.29 -49.33 -100.49
N PHE A 649 118.44 -48.34 -100.76
CA PHE A 649 118.27 -47.76 -102.09
C PHE A 649 119.57 -47.09 -102.59
N HIS A 650 120.18 -46.21 -101.80
CA HIS A 650 121.46 -45.59 -102.15
C HIS A 650 122.58 -46.61 -102.31
N THR A 651 122.62 -47.66 -101.48
CA THR A 651 123.61 -48.75 -101.58
C THR A 651 123.47 -49.49 -102.92
N LYS A 652 122.25 -49.85 -103.33
CA LYS A 652 122.01 -50.51 -104.62
C LYS A 652 122.25 -49.58 -105.81
N LEU A 653 121.95 -48.29 -105.69
CA LEU A 653 122.24 -47.28 -106.72
C LEU A 653 123.75 -47.18 -106.98
N ASN A 654 124.57 -47.12 -105.92
CA ASN A 654 126.03 -47.10 -106.04
C ASN A 654 126.58 -48.37 -106.73
N SER A 655 126.07 -49.56 -106.40
CA SER A 655 126.47 -50.79 -107.11
C SER A 655 126.11 -50.76 -108.59
N ALA A 656 124.95 -50.23 -108.97
CA ALA A 656 124.53 -50.11 -110.37
C ALA A 656 125.42 -49.14 -111.15
N VAL A 657 125.79 -47.99 -110.56
CA VAL A 657 126.71 -47.02 -111.16
C VAL A 657 128.13 -47.60 -111.30
N GLY A 658 128.60 -48.38 -110.32
CA GLY A 658 129.88 -49.08 -110.38
C GLY A 658 129.97 -50.07 -111.56
N LEU A 659 128.92 -50.85 -111.79
CA LEU A 659 128.85 -51.77 -112.94
C LEU A 659 128.87 -51.04 -114.28
N LEU A 660 128.18 -49.89 -114.38
CA LEU A 660 128.22 -49.02 -115.56
C LEU A 660 129.61 -48.44 -115.84
N SER A 661 130.34 -48.03 -114.78
CA SER A 661 131.71 -47.50 -114.92
C SER A 661 132.69 -48.54 -115.48
N ILE A 662 132.54 -49.81 -115.10
CA ILE A 662 133.42 -50.89 -115.57
C ILE A 662 133.18 -51.16 -117.07
N ALA A 663 131.91 -51.20 -117.50
CA ALA A 663 131.56 -51.42 -118.91
C ALA A 663 132.08 -50.29 -119.84
N VAL A 664 132.16 -49.05 -119.34
CA VAL A 664 132.77 -47.93 -120.10
C VAL A 664 134.29 -48.11 -120.24
N GLN A 665 134.97 -48.59 -119.20
CA GLN A 665 136.42 -48.79 -119.19
C GLN A 665 136.86 -49.93 -120.12
N GLU A 666 136.01 -50.93 -120.33
CA GLU A 666 136.21 -52.02 -121.30
C GLU A 666 136.12 -51.54 -122.76
N LEU A 667 135.41 -50.42 -123.00
CA LEU A 667 135.26 -49.79 -124.33
C LEU A 667 136.46 -48.95 -124.76
N GLU A 668 137.23 -48.41 -123.81
CA GLU A 668 138.38 -47.52 -124.10
C GLU A 668 139.58 -48.31 -124.67
N VAL A 669 139.81 -49.52 -124.14
CA VAL A 669 140.94 -50.38 -124.56
C VAL A 669 140.78 -50.92 -125.99
N THR A 670 139.55 -51.05 -126.49
CA THR A 670 139.28 -51.60 -127.83
C THR A 670 139.49 -50.61 -128.97
N LEU A 671 139.62 -49.31 -128.69
CA LEU A 671 139.78 -48.25 -129.71
C LEU A 671 141.23 -47.82 -129.98
N GLY A 672 142.21 -48.29 -129.19
CA GLY A 672 143.62 -47.86 -129.24
C GLY A 672 144.50 -48.43 -130.37
N SER A 673 143.93 -48.94 -131.46
CA SER A 673 144.71 -49.52 -132.57
C SER A 673 144.94 -48.54 -133.74
N LEU A 674 146.08 -48.69 -134.43
CA LEU A 674 146.51 -48.08 -135.72
C LEU A 674 147.26 -46.73 -135.70
N ALA A 675 148.60 -46.83 -135.74
CA ALA A 675 149.50 -45.87 -136.41
C ALA A 675 150.69 -46.61 -137.10
N PRO A 676 151.22 -46.14 -138.26
CA PRO A 676 152.26 -46.83 -139.06
C PRO A 676 153.68 -46.20 -138.97
N ALA A 677 154.80 -46.82 -139.39
CA ALA A 677 155.18 -48.23 -139.65
C ALA A 677 156.69 -48.35 -140.01
N LYS A 678 157.17 -49.60 -140.21
CA LYS A 678 158.47 -50.10 -140.73
C LYS A 678 159.69 -50.25 -139.78
N ARG A 679 160.28 -51.46 -139.90
CA ARG A 679 161.44 -52.08 -139.23
C ARG A 679 161.24 -52.56 -137.80
#